data_AF-A0A179FL95-F1
#
_entry.id   AF-A0A179FL95-F1
#
_cell.length_a   1.000
_cell.length_b   1.000
_cell.length_c   1.000
_cell.angle_alpha   90.00
_cell.angle_beta   90.00
_cell.angle_gamma   90.00
#
_symmetry.space_group_name_H-M   'P 1'
#
loop_
_entity.id
_entity.type
_entity.pdbx_description
1 polymer ?
#
loop_
_entity_poly.entity_id
_entity_poly.type
_entity_poly.pdbx_seq_one_letter_code
_entity_poly.pdbx_strand_id
1 'polypeptide(L)'
;MASVPPAPVQIALKGAWKSTASLHTDVSLIRVSTLGTRRERLGHLLSELQFLCGLLHCLFCLSVNFQSQGETPVDIPFNSPVLNGIAAMVKDIKENVADASDDILSTMMANVRFYRDLTSRIATFRTYSLSALRESLSGNTLPTELAKAPTVKDLETTLKEWMRVLNSDHYNRTMLEWASERGLVNARREFDPGYQLAATGWVKFTKTNFKSLASGISRLFSVPNSNNFIQWAAEFARATWPEIYDFDAQMALPAVSLVQDMSQGHVNSLHFAAMLGLEDIVIKILGSPASDSAAKASGFLGTPLYCALVGPAVLKFGCRPTSWGSLIVEMEPASASLIGFIIAKSGFRNFRINIPLTNGDHPVQLAHVAFVAATMLEDPDIFELATKQGIPLEGDFTLMLLSSHVFDQKAMKNPCVMSTLMAAAFDQAMDGNADDLPWEGNVICVAICDFMARHNLYFHNDDKIRLPFISTADFNSVVRQCVIDDQALINDKAMYMARLAQDERFNPDLPASNDDSMSEGTIVHLAVGGAHHAVLHELRRVGANFTLRDAQGRTPLMLAEFPATLGLLVLEYGVPTVAWDNSRQNIWHLAAATNDDNILQWLCENDPAKAANINAVNDAGRTPLGEALMCINNISVDLPSRSSLTAAAARLLLRERLVDVALGIANVRLREVVTQWPDPVLIAKLEEAGVTF
;
A
#
# COMPACT_ATOMS: atom_id res chain seq x y z
N MET A 1 -19.10 -51.57 -50.50
CA MET A 1 -19.06 -50.12 -50.79
C MET A 1 -17.60 -49.71 -50.73
N ALA A 2 -16.98 -49.38 -51.86
CA ALA A 2 -15.60 -48.94 -51.90
C ALA A 2 -15.48 -47.59 -51.16
N SER A 3 -14.62 -47.53 -50.15
CA SER A 3 -14.32 -46.31 -49.42
C SER A 3 -13.73 -45.28 -50.39
N VAL A 4 -14.37 -44.13 -50.54
CA VAL A 4 -13.80 -42.98 -51.25
C VAL A 4 -12.45 -42.66 -50.60
N PRO A 5 -11.35 -42.51 -51.36
CA PRO A 5 -10.06 -42.16 -50.79
C PRO A 5 -10.15 -40.79 -50.08
N PRO A 6 -9.54 -40.63 -48.89
CA PRO A 6 -9.63 -39.39 -48.13
C PRO A 6 -9.02 -38.22 -48.91
N ALA A 7 -9.66 -37.05 -48.83
CA ALA A 7 -9.19 -35.85 -49.51
C ALA A 7 -7.77 -35.42 -49.03
N PRO A 8 -6.94 -34.77 -49.85
CA PRO A 8 -5.59 -34.34 -49.48
C PRO A 8 -5.50 -33.54 -48.15
N VAL A 9 -6.53 -32.74 -47.84
CA VAL A 9 -6.65 -31.99 -46.57
C VAL A 9 -6.80 -32.91 -45.35
N GLN A 10 -7.59 -33.98 -45.47
CA GLN A 10 -7.81 -34.96 -44.40
C GLN A 10 -6.53 -35.74 -44.12
N ILE A 11 -5.75 -36.08 -45.16
CA ILE A 11 -4.45 -36.75 -45.02
C ILE A 11 -3.48 -35.85 -44.24
N ALA A 12 -3.41 -34.56 -44.59
CA ALA A 12 -2.55 -33.60 -43.90
C ALA A 12 -2.95 -33.39 -42.43
N LEU A 13 -4.24 -33.20 -42.16
CA LEU A 13 -4.78 -33.06 -40.79
C LEU A 13 -4.52 -34.31 -39.94
N LYS A 14 -4.75 -35.50 -40.51
CA LYS A 14 -4.47 -36.78 -39.85
C LYS A 14 -2.98 -36.92 -39.54
N GLY A 15 -2.10 -36.47 -40.42
CA GLY A 15 -0.65 -36.43 -40.20
C GLY A 15 -0.25 -35.51 -39.04
N ALA A 16 -0.77 -34.27 -39.03
CA ALA A 16 -0.49 -33.29 -37.97
C ALA A 16 -1.02 -33.76 -36.59
N TRP A 17 -2.24 -34.31 -36.56
CA TRP A 17 -2.82 -34.88 -35.34
C TRP A 17 -1.96 -36.03 -34.80
N LYS A 18 -1.63 -37.03 -35.64
CA LYS A 18 -0.85 -38.20 -35.21
C LYS A 18 0.57 -37.84 -34.76
N SER A 19 1.22 -36.91 -35.45
CA SER A 19 2.57 -36.45 -35.06
C SER A 19 2.56 -35.70 -33.73
N THR A 20 1.57 -34.84 -33.50
CA THR A 20 1.38 -34.15 -32.20
C THR A 20 1.06 -35.14 -31.07
N ALA A 21 0.24 -36.16 -31.33
CA ALA A 21 -0.06 -37.22 -30.36
C ALA A 21 1.17 -38.07 -30.01
N SER A 22 2.01 -38.37 -31.01
CA SER A 22 3.30 -39.03 -30.79
C SER A 22 4.22 -38.18 -29.92
N LEU A 23 4.35 -36.88 -30.24
CA LEU A 23 5.18 -35.97 -29.46
C LEU A 23 4.69 -35.84 -28.01
N HIS A 24 3.38 -35.74 -27.78
CA HIS A 24 2.82 -35.73 -26.43
C HIS A 24 3.23 -36.98 -25.64
N THR A 25 3.23 -38.15 -26.29
CA THR A 25 3.68 -39.40 -25.67
C THR A 25 5.17 -39.35 -25.33
N ASP A 26 6.00 -38.86 -26.27
CA ASP A 26 7.45 -38.75 -26.09
C ASP A 26 7.80 -37.79 -24.93
N VAL A 27 7.18 -36.61 -24.87
CA VAL A 27 7.36 -35.62 -23.79
C VAL A 27 6.86 -36.18 -22.45
N SER A 28 5.81 -36.99 -22.45
CA SER A 28 5.28 -37.63 -21.24
C SER A 28 6.29 -38.61 -20.65
N LEU A 29 6.93 -39.43 -21.50
CA LEU A 29 8.00 -40.34 -21.08
C LEU A 29 9.19 -39.59 -20.50
N ILE A 30 9.60 -38.48 -21.11
CA ILE A 30 10.66 -37.62 -20.58
C ILE A 30 10.26 -37.09 -19.20
N ARG A 31 9.06 -36.51 -19.08
CA ARG A 31 8.57 -35.93 -17.82
C ARG A 31 8.57 -36.94 -16.67
N VAL A 32 8.18 -38.19 -16.90
CA VAL A 32 8.14 -39.25 -15.86
C VAL A 32 9.52 -39.48 -15.22
N SER A 33 10.60 -39.32 -16.00
CA SER A 33 11.98 -39.47 -15.53
C SER A 33 12.62 -38.19 -14.96
N THR A 34 11.89 -37.07 -14.93
CA THR A 34 12.37 -35.77 -14.43
C THR A 34 11.79 -35.38 -13.06
N LEU A 35 12.55 -34.58 -12.29
CA LEU A 35 12.16 -34.09 -10.95
C LEU A 35 12.21 -32.55 -10.89
N GLY A 36 11.56 -31.97 -9.88
CA GLY A 36 11.59 -30.53 -9.59
C GLY A 36 10.89 -29.63 -10.61
N THR A 37 11.34 -28.38 -10.73
CA THR A 37 10.77 -27.32 -11.59
C THR A 37 10.68 -27.71 -13.07
N ARG A 38 11.64 -28.50 -13.56
CA ARG A 38 11.62 -29.04 -14.94
C ARG A 38 10.41 -29.95 -15.18
N ARG A 39 10.01 -30.76 -14.19
CA ARG A 39 8.84 -31.65 -14.28
C ARG A 39 7.53 -30.86 -14.38
N GLU A 40 7.45 -29.71 -13.70
CA GLU A 40 6.30 -28.80 -13.77
C GLU A 40 6.19 -28.13 -15.13
N ARG A 41 7.31 -27.58 -15.65
CA ARG A 41 7.36 -26.97 -17.00
C ARG A 41 7.00 -27.96 -18.11
N LEU A 42 7.53 -29.20 -18.05
CA LEU A 42 7.12 -30.27 -18.96
C LEU A 42 5.64 -30.64 -18.79
N GLY A 43 5.07 -30.49 -17.59
CA GLY A 43 3.64 -30.68 -17.34
C GLY A 43 2.77 -29.62 -18.02
N HIS A 44 3.20 -28.36 -17.99
CA HIS A 44 2.54 -27.28 -18.73
C HIS A 44 2.63 -27.50 -20.24
N LEU A 45 3.81 -27.84 -20.76
CA LEU A 45 4.00 -28.16 -22.17
C LEU A 45 3.11 -29.34 -22.63
N LEU A 46 2.99 -30.40 -21.82
CA LEU A 46 2.10 -31.52 -22.09
C LEU A 46 0.64 -31.10 -22.17
N SER A 47 0.19 -30.25 -21.24
CA SER A 47 -1.19 -29.74 -21.25
C SER A 47 -1.49 -29.01 -22.54
N GLU A 48 -0.57 -28.14 -23.00
CA GLU A 48 -0.71 -27.42 -24.26
C GLU A 48 -0.72 -28.34 -25.49
N LEU A 49 0.17 -29.35 -25.51
CA LEU A 49 0.20 -30.36 -26.57
C LEU A 49 -1.10 -31.19 -26.60
N GLN A 50 -1.68 -31.48 -25.43
CA GLN A 50 -2.93 -32.22 -25.32
C GLN A 50 -4.11 -31.42 -25.88
N PHE A 51 -4.20 -30.13 -25.58
CA PHE A 51 -5.22 -29.25 -26.16
C PHE A 51 -5.06 -29.12 -27.68
N LEU A 52 -3.85 -28.90 -28.18
CA LEU A 52 -3.58 -28.83 -29.62
C LEU A 52 -3.94 -30.15 -30.32
N CYS A 53 -3.58 -31.30 -29.73
CA CYS A 53 -3.91 -32.62 -30.24
C CYS A 53 -5.42 -32.84 -30.35
N GLY A 54 -6.18 -32.47 -29.32
CA GLY A 54 -7.65 -32.54 -29.32
C GLY A 54 -8.27 -31.69 -30.43
N LEU A 55 -7.81 -30.46 -30.60
CA LEU A 55 -8.30 -29.54 -31.64
C LEU A 55 -8.01 -30.06 -33.06
N LEU A 56 -6.81 -30.60 -33.30
CA LEU A 56 -6.45 -31.21 -34.59
C LEU A 56 -7.30 -32.44 -34.89
N HIS A 57 -7.62 -33.25 -33.87
CA HIS A 57 -8.53 -34.37 -34.00
C HIS A 57 -9.96 -33.92 -34.34
N CYS A 58 -10.46 -32.87 -33.67
CA CYS A 58 -11.76 -32.28 -33.98
C CYS A 58 -11.83 -31.80 -35.43
N LEU A 59 -10.82 -31.06 -35.91
CA LEU A 59 -10.76 -30.60 -37.30
C LEU A 59 -10.70 -31.77 -38.30
N PHE A 60 -9.95 -32.84 -37.98
CA PHE A 60 -9.96 -34.05 -38.79
C PHE A 60 -11.36 -34.68 -38.86
N CYS A 61 -12.03 -34.89 -37.72
CA CYS A 61 -13.39 -35.45 -37.68
C CYS A 61 -14.40 -34.58 -38.45
N LEU A 62 -14.34 -33.26 -38.28
CA LEU A 62 -15.15 -32.31 -39.04
C LEU A 62 -14.90 -32.41 -40.55
N SER A 63 -13.64 -32.48 -40.96
CA SER A 63 -13.27 -32.62 -42.38
C SER A 63 -13.78 -33.91 -43.02
N VAL A 64 -13.94 -34.99 -42.24
CA VAL A 64 -14.55 -36.25 -42.69
C VAL A 64 -16.06 -36.09 -42.82
N ASN A 65 -16.70 -35.43 -41.85
CA ASN A 65 -18.15 -35.19 -41.85
C ASN A 65 -18.61 -34.25 -42.98
N PHE A 66 -17.78 -33.30 -43.40
CA PHE A 66 -18.13 -32.36 -44.49
C PHE A 66 -18.02 -32.94 -45.90
N GLN A 67 -17.50 -34.16 -46.06
CA GLN A 67 -17.35 -34.77 -47.38
C GLN A 67 -18.67 -35.46 -47.79
N SER A 68 -19.43 -34.85 -48.71
CA SER A 68 -20.65 -35.46 -49.26
C SER A 68 -20.33 -36.64 -50.20
N GLN A 69 -21.20 -37.66 -50.23
CA GLN A 69 -21.09 -38.76 -51.21
C GLN A 69 -21.30 -38.22 -52.64
N GLY A 70 -20.21 -37.98 -53.38
CA GLY A 70 -20.27 -37.58 -54.79
C GLY A 70 -19.23 -36.56 -55.26
N GLU A 71 -18.47 -35.92 -54.37
CA GLU A 71 -17.37 -35.04 -54.78
C GLU A 71 -16.18 -35.85 -55.28
N THR A 72 -15.78 -35.64 -56.52
CA THR A 72 -14.54 -36.20 -57.07
C THR A 72 -13.35 -35.55 -56.35
N PRO A 73 -12.40 -36.34 -55.81
CA PRO A 73 -11.25 -35.78 -55.13
C PRO A 73 -10.44 -34.97 -56.12
N VAL A 74 -10.39 -33.66 -55.90
CA VAL A 74 -9.51 -32.76 -56.65
C VAL A 74 -8.08 -33.09 -56.26
N ASP A 75 -7.36 -33.78 -57.16
CA ASP A 75 -5.98 -34.27 -57.05
C ASP A 75 -4.92 -33.14 -57.06
N ILE A 76 -5.25 -31.99 -56.48
CA ILE A 76 -4.32 -30.88 -56.31
C ILE A 76 -3.61 -31.07 -54.97
N PRO A 77 -2.25 -31.09 -54.94
CA PRO A 77 -1.47 -31.14 -53.71
C PRO A 77 -1.94 -30.07 -52.71
N PHE A 78 -2.26 -30.50 -51.50
CA PHE A 78 -2.70 -29.59 -50.45
C PHE A 78 -1.52 -29.13 -49.60
N ASN A 79 -1.11 -27.88 -49.79
CA ASN A 79 -0.07 -27.24 -48.99
C ASN A 79 -0.71 -26.33 -47.93
N SER A 80 -0.40 -26.56 -46.66
CA SER A 80 -0.91 -25.76 -45.55
C SER A 80 0.26 -25.16 -44.77
N PRO A 81 0.47 -23.83 -44.80
CA PRO A 81 1.50 -23.18 -43.99
C PRO A 81 1.32 -23.44 -42.50
N VAL A 82 0.06 -23.51 -42.04
CA VAL A 82 -0.29 -23.80 -40.64
C VAL A 82 0.11 -25.23 -40.26
N LEU A 83 -0.29 -26.24 -41.04
CA LEU A 83 0.06 -27.63 -40.73
C LEU A 83 1.56 -27.90 -40.90
N ASN A 84 2.22 -27.24 -41.86
CA ASN A 84 3.67 -27.31 -42.01
C ASN A 84 4.39 -26.67 -40.81
N GLY A 85 3.89 -25.54 -40.31
CA GLY A 85 4.39 -24.89 -39.11
C GLY A 85 4.24 -25.76 -37.86
N ILE A 86 3.09 -26.41 -37.71
CA ILE A 86 2.87 -27.41 -36.66
C ILE A 86 3.84 -28.58 -36.82
N ALA A 87 4.03 -29.10 -38.02
CA ALA A 87 4.98 -30.19 -38.26
C ALA A 87 6.43 -29.81 -37.94
N ALA A 88 6.85 -28.59 -38.27
CA ALA A 88 8.18 -28.07 -37.95
C ALA A 88 8.36 -27.88 -36.43
N MET A 89 7.37 -27.31 -35.75
CA MET A 89 7.36 -27.18 -34.29
C MET A 89 7.40 -28.55 -33.61
N VAL A 90 6.60 -29.51 -34.08
CA VAL A 90 6.57 -30.87 -33.52
C VAL A 90 7.94 -31.53 -33.68
N LYS A 91 8.59 -31.35 -34.83
CA LYS A 91 9.94 -31.86 -35.09
C LYS A 91 10.97 -31.22 -34.17
N ASP A 92 10.97 -29.90 -34.05
CA ASP A 92 11.90 -29.15 -33.19
C ASP A 92 11.79 -29.59 -31.72
N ILE A 93 10.57 -29.66 -31.18
CA ILE A 93 10.38 -30.13 -29.81
C ILE A 93 10.83 -31.60 -29.69
N LYS A 94 10.49 -32.45 -30.66
CA LYS A 94 10.89 -33.87 -30.62
C LYS A 94 12.41 -34.05 -30.57
N GLU A 95 13.16 -33.25 -31.33
CA GLU A 95 14.61 -33.34 -31.41
C GLU A 95 15.31 -32.70 -30.20
N ASN A 96 14.73 -31.65 -29.61
CA ASN A 96 15.44 -30.80 -28.65
C ASN A 96 14.92 -30.85 -27.20
N VAL A 97 13.70 -31.34 -26.95
CA VAL A 97 13.04 -31.21 -25.62
C VAL A 97 13.75 -31.95 -24.48
N ALA A 98 14.48 -33.04 -24.77
CA ALA A 98 15.22 -33.78 -23.76
C ALA A 98 16.33 -32.93 -23.12
N ASP A 99 17.07 -32.20 -23.96
CA ASP A 99 18.27 -31.44 -23.59
C ASP A 99 18.03 -29.92 -23.46
N ALA A 100 16.81 -29.46 -23.74
CA ALA A 100 16.45 -28.04 -23.71
C ALA A 100 16.62 -27.41 -22.32
N SER A 101 17.14 -26.18 -22.26
CA SER A 101 17.12 -25.38 -21.03
C SER A 101 15.69 -24.96 -20.63
N ASP A 102 15.54 -24.50 -19.41
CA ASP A 102 14.27 -24.07 -18.83
C ASP A 102 13.63 -22.89 -19.59
N ASP A 103 14.43 -21.99 -20.17
CA ASP A 103 13.97 -20.87 -21.01
C ASP A 103 13.55 -21.36 -22.41
N ILE A 104 14.25 -22.35 -22.95
CA ILE A 104 13.90 -22.98 -24.22
C ILE A 104 12.58 -23.74 -24.08
N LEU A 105 12.33 -24.44 -22.96
CA LEU A 105 11.05 -25.08 -22.68
C LEU A 105 9.89 -24.07 -22.62
N SER A 106 10.14 -22.87 -22.10
CA SER A 106 9.14 -21.79 -22.07
C SER A 106 8.83 -21.26 -23.47
N THR A 107 9.85 -21.17 -24.33
CA THR A 107 9.70 -20.80 -25.74
C THR A 107 8.95 -21.87 -26.54
N MET A 108 9.26 -23.16 -26.33
CA MET A 108 8.53 -24.28 -26.91
C MET A 108 7.05 -24.26 -26.51
N MET A 109 6.76 -24.00 -25.23
CA MET A 109 5.38 -23.87 -24.74
C MET A 109 4.65 -22.70 -25.39
N ALA A 110 5.29 -21.53 -25.55
CA ALA A 110 4.71 -20.39 -26.24
C ALA A 110 4.38 -20.71 -27.71
N ASN A 111 5.25 -21.44 -28.41
CA ASN A 111 5.02 -21.89 -29.78
C ASN A 111 3.84 -22.88 -29.88
N VAL A 112 3.72 -23.83 -28.95
CA VAL A 112 2.56 -24.74 -28.90
C VAL A 112 1.27 -23.97 -28.63
N ARG A 113 1.28 -23.00 -27.70
CA ARG A 113 0.12 -22.13 -27.41
C ARG A 113 -0.33 -21.34 -28.62
N PHE A 114 0.61 -20.76 -29.38
CA PHE A 114 0.30 -20.05 -30.61
C PHE A 114 -0.46 -20.94 -31.61
N TYR A 115 0.04 -22.16 -31.86
CA TYR A 115 -0.61 -23.07 -32.78
C TYR A 115 -1.93 -23.64 -32.23
N ARG A 116 -2.04 -23.83 -30.91
CA ARG A 116 -3.30 -24.20 -30.23
C ARG A 116 -4.38 -23.13 -30.48
N ASP A 117 -4.06 -21.87 -30.23
CA ASP A 117 -5.01 -20.76 -30.37
C ASP A 117 -5.41 -20.56 -31.83
N LEU A 118 -4.44 -20.67 -32.75
CA LEU A 118 -4.71 -20.62 -34.18
C LEU A 118 -5.64 -21.77 -34.64
N THR A 119 -5.37 -23.00 -34.17
CA THR A 119 -6.20 -24.17 -34.49
C THR A 119 -7.61 -24.06 -33.88
N SER A 120 -7.70 -23.53 -32.65
CA SER A 120 -8.98 -23.25 -31.98
C SER A 120 -9.83 -22.25 -32.76
N ARG A 121 -9.22 -21.16 -33.26
CA ARG A 121 -9.89 -20.18 -34.12
C ARG A 121 -10.38 -20.81 -35.43
N ILE A 122 -9.58 -21.67 -36.06
CA ILE A 122 -10.01 -22.39 -37.27
C ILE A 122 -11.19 -23.33 -36.97
N ALA A 123 -11.22 -23.96 -35.80
CA ALA A 123 -12.31 -24.85 -35.39
C ALA A 123 -13.61 -24.12 -34.99
N THR A 124 -13.52 -22.85 -34.59
CA THR A 124 -14.67 -22.05 -34.09
C THR A 124 -15.20 -21.06 -35.12
N PHE A 125 -14.32 -20.47 -35.93
CA PHE A 125 -14.66 -19.56 -37.02
C PHE A 125 -14.41 -20.26 -38.36
N ARG A 126 -15.48 -20.48 -39.14
CA ARG A 126 -15.51 -20.86 -40.57
C ARG A 126 -15.64 -22.34 -40.96
N THR A 127 -15.73 -23.30 -40.06
CA THR A 127 -15.96 -24.70 -40.47
C THR A 127 -17.45 -25.03 -40.62
N TYR A 128 -18.05 -24.60 -41.74
CA TYR A 128 -19.39 -25.05 -42.17
C TYR A 128 -19.35 -25.90 -43.45
N SER A 129 -18.20 -25.98 -44.12
CA SER A 129 -17.97 -26.81 -45.32
C SER A 129 -16.49 -27.20 -45.48
N LEU A 130 -16.23 -28.25 -46.28
CA LEU A 130 -14.87 -28.74 -46.55
C LEU A 130 -14.02 -27.71 -47.32
N SER A 131 -14.65 -26.90 -48.18
CA SER A 131 -13.99 -25.83 -48.94
C SER A 131 -13.50 -24.69 -48.04
N ALA A 132 -14.31 -24.25 -47.09
CA ALA A 132 -13.94 -23.19 -46.14
C ALA A 132 -12.81 -23.62 -45.19
N LEU A 133 -12.82 -24.89 -44.78
CA LEU A 133 -11.72 -25.48 -43.99
C LEU A 133 -10.41 -25.55 -44.81
N ARG A 134 -10.51 -25.97 -46.08
CA ARG A 134 -9.36 -26.01 -47.00
C ARG A 134 -8.76 -24.61 -47.21
N GLU A 135 -9.58 -23.59 -47.34
CA GLU A 135 -9.15 -22.20 -47.52
C GLU A 135 -8.47 -21.63 -46.27
N SER A 136 -9.05 -21.89 -45.09
CA SER A 136 -8.50 -21.45 -43.80
C SER A 136 -7.14 -22.08 -43.50
N LEU A 137 -6.96 -23.36 -43.82
CA LEU A 137 -5.71 -24.09 -43.64
C LEU A 137 -4.65 -23.77 -44.72
N SER A 138 -5.05 -23.43 -45.95
CA SER A 138 -4.11 -23.06 -47.03
C SER A 138 -3.57 -21.63 -46.91
N GLY A 139 -4.08 -20.85 -45.96
CA GLY A 139 -3.61 -19.48 -45.69
C GLY A 139 -4.13 -18.43 -46.66
N ASN A 140 -4.97 -18.79 -47.64
CA ASN A 140 -5.52 -17.85 -48.63
C ASN A 140 -6.60 -16.91 -48.06
N THR A 141 -7.10 -17.17 -46.85
CA THR A 141 -7.84 -16.18 -46.03
C THR A 141 -7.47 -16.28 -44.54
N LEU A 142 -6.18 -16.22 -44.24
CA LEU A 142 -5.76 -15.48 -43.05
C LEU A 142 -5.51 -14.05 -43.53
N PRO A 143 -6.35 -13.05 -43.14
CA PRO A 143 -6.04 -11.66 -43.42
C PRO A 143 -4.60 -11.41 -42.98
N THR A 144 -3.78 -10.95 -43.92
CA THR A 144 -2.39 -10.57 -43.70
C THR A 144 -2.33 -9.25 -42.92
N GLU A 145 -3.03 -9.19 -41.79
CA GLU A 145 -3.09 -8.07 -40.84
C GLU A 145 -3.05 -8.56 -39.37
N LEU A 146 -2.40 -9.69 -39.08
CA LEU A 146 -2.28 -10.20 -37.69
C LEU A 146 -0.88 -10.64 -37.25
N ALA A 147 0.16 -10.34 -38.04
CA ALA A 147 1.57 -10.39 -37.59
C ALA A 147 2.22 -8.99 -37.47
N LYS A 148 1.41 -7.95 -37.64
CA LYS A 148 1.69 -6.58 -37.18
C LYS A 148 0.47 -6.18 -36.37
N ALA A 149 0.67 -5.41 -35.29
CA ALA A 149 -0.41 -4.64 -34.68
C ALA A 149 -1.28 -4.05 -35.81
N PRO A 150 -2.62 -4.03 -35.69
CA PRO A 150 -3.51 -3.63 -36.77
C PRO A 150 -3.02 -2.30 -37.30
N THR A 151 -2.37 -2.33 -38.47
CA THR A 151 -2.22 -1.12 -39.26
C THR A 151 -3.52 -1.09 -40.01
N VAL A 152 -4.57 -0.65 -39.31
CA VAL A 152 -5.84 -0.32 -39.91
C VAL A 152 -5.47 0.62 -41.04
N LYS A 153 -5.58 0.15 -42.30
CA LYS A 153 -5.19 0.93 -43.48
C LYS A 153 -5.88 2.30 -43.51
N ASP A 154 -6.95 2.46 -42.73
CA ASP A 154 -7.51 3.73 -42.35
C ASP A 154 -8.16 3.69 -40.95
N LEU A 155 -7.32 3.67 -39.89
CA LEU A 155 -7.77 3.67 -38.47
C LEU A 155 -8.83 4.73 -38.22
N GLU A 156 -8.63 5.92 -38.78
CA GLU A 156 -9.53 7.03 -38.61
C GLU A 156 -10.91 6.76 -39.23
N THR A 157 -10.96 6.17 -40.43
CA THR A 157 -12.22 5.78 -41.08
C THR A 157 -12.95 4.69 -40.31
N THR A 158 -12.26 3.68 -39.79
CA THR A 158 -12.89 2.64 -38.95
C THR A 158 -13.45 3.22 -37.65
N LEU A 159 -12.70 4.10 -36.99
CA LEU A 159 -13.15 4.74 -35.75
C LEU A 159 -14.36 5.66 -35.99
N LYS A 160 -14.38 6.41 -37.11
CA LYS A 160 -15.53 7.21 -37.53
C LYS A 160 -16.75 6.34 -37.82
N GLU A 161 -16.56 5.21 -38.49
CA GLU A 161 -17.64 4.27 -38.80
C GLU A 161 -18.22 3.65 -37.52
N TRP A 162 -17.38 3.25 -36.57
CA TRP A 162 -17.84 2.80 -35.25
C TRP A 162 -18.66 3.88 -34.54
N MET A 163 -18.19 5.13 -34.52
CA MET A 163 -18.98 6.24 -33.96
C MET A 163 -20.29 6.48 -34.70
N ARG A 164 -20.32 6.30 -36.02
CA ARG A 164 -21.54 6.41 -36.84
C ARG A 164 -22.55 5.33 -36.48
N VAL A 165 -22.09 4.08 -36.34
CA VAL A 165 -22.90 2.92 -35.94
C VAL A 165 -23.47 3.12 -34.54
N LEU A 166 -22.64 3.50 -33.56
CA LEU A 166 -23.08 3.70 -32.18
C LEU A 166 -24.03 4.90 -32.00
N ASN A 167 -23.93 5.92 -32.86
CA ASN A 167 -24.83 7.07 -32.85
C ASN A 167 -26.00 6.95 -33.87
N SER A 168 -26.17 5.80 -34.50
CA SER A 168 -27.21 5.58 -35.51
C SER A 168 -28.61 5.66 -34.90
N ASP A 169 -29.54 6.31 -35.60
CA ASP A 169 -30.94 6.39 -35.17
C ASP A 169 -31.61 5.01 -35.11
N HIS A 170 -31.06 4.02 -35.81
CA HIS A 170 -31.53 2.63 -35.75
C HIS A 170 -31.45 2.03 -34.33
N TYR A 171 -30.43 2.43 -33.55
CA TYR A 171 -30.23 1.96 -32.18
C TYR A 171 -30.74 2.95 -31.13
N ASN A 172 -31.28 4.11 -31.53
CA ASN A 172 -31.74 5.15 -30.63
C ASN A 172 -33.14 4.83 -30.07
N ARG A 173 -33.26 3.71 -29.35
CA ARG A 173 -34.52 3.22 -28.78
C ARG A 173 -34.40 2.88 -27.30
N THR A 174 -35.52 2.98 -26.60
CA THR A 174 -35.64 2.48 -25.23
C THR A 174 -35.35 0.97 -25.19
N MET A 175 -34.68 0.53 -24.13
CA MET A 175 -34.48 -0.90 -23.85
C MET A 175 -35.85 -1.57 -23.64
N LEU A 176 -36.02 -2.76 -24.19
CA LEU A 176 -37.21 -3.57 -23.98
C LEU A 176 -37.07 -4.42 -22.72
N GLU A 177 -38.15 -5.11 -22.34
CA GLU A 177 -38.10 -6.14 -21.32
C GLU A 177 -37.09 -7.24 -21.69
N TRP A 178 -36.51 -7.86 -20.66
CA TRP A 178 -35.37 -8.78 -20.74
C TRP A 178 -35.47 -9.82 -21.88
N ALA A 179 -36.62 -10.50 -21.99
CA ALA A 179 -36.82 -11.55 -22.99
C ALA A 179 -36.87 -11.01 -24.44
N SER A 180 -37.53 -9.87 -24.65
CA SER A 180 -37.60 -9.21 -25.96
C SER A 180 -36.26 -8.61 -26.35
N GLU A 181 -35.54 -8.04 -25.38
CA GLU A 181 -34.20 -7.49 -25.59
C GLU A 181 -33.21 -8.59 -26.00
N ARG A 182 -33.29 -9.79 -25.38
CA ARG A 182 -32.47 -10.96 -25.77
C ARG A 182 -32.61 -11.30 -27.24
N GLY A 183 -33.85 -11.36 -27.74
CA GLY A 183 -34.13 -11.66 -29.15
C GLY A 183 -33.48 -10.65 -30.10
N LEU A 184 -33.60 -9.36 -29.79
CA LEU A 184 -33.01 -8.28 -30.61
C LEU A 184 -31.49 -8.27 -30.56
N VAL A 185 -30.89 -8.48 -29.39
CA VAL A 185 -29.43 -8.52 -29.25
C VAL A 185 -28.85 -9.73 -29.98
N ASN A 186 -29.49 -10.90 -29.89
CA ASN A 186 -29.07 -12.09 -30.63
C ASN A 186 -29.17 -11.89 -32.15
N ALA A 187 -30.28 -11.34 -32.63
CA ALA A 187 -30.42 -10.99 -34.05
C ALA A 187 -29.36 -9.96 -34.48
N ARG A 188 -29.07 -8.95 -33.66
CA ARG A 188 -28.00 -7.97 -33.93
C ARG A 188 -26.63 -8.65 -34.04
N ARG A 189 -26.30 -9.58 -33.14
CA ARG A 189 -25.04 -10.34 -33.18
C ARG A 189 -24.92 -11.19 -34.47
N GLU A 190 -26.04 -11.70 -34.98
CA GLU A 190 -26.08 -12.49 -36.21
C GLU A 190 -25.99 -11.63 -37.49
N PHE A 191 -26.77 -10.56 -37.57
CA PHE A 191 -26.95 -9.77 -38.80
C PHE A 191 -26.12 -8.49 -38.87
N ASP A 192 -25.68 -7.93 -37.73
CA ASP A 192 -24.79 -6.76 -37.65
C ASP A 192 -23.74 -6.91 -36.51
N PRO A 193 -22.74 -7.80 -36.69
CA PRO A 193 -21.69 -8.00 -35.69
C PRO A 193 -20.80 -6.76 -35.51
N GLY A 194 -20.88 -5.77 -36.40
CA GLY A 194 -20.10 -4.54 -36.34
C GLY A 194 -20.41 -3.70 -35.11
N TYR A 195 -21.64 -3.75 -34.60
CA TYR A 195 -22.05 -2.99 -33.41
C TYR A 195 -21.28 -3.41 -32.15
N GLN A 196 -21.12 -4.72 -31.92
CA GLN A 196 -20.40 -5.22 -30.72
C GLN A 196 -18.91 -4.88 -30.78
N LEU A 197 -18.31 -4.99 -31.98
CA LEU A 197 -16.93 -4.56 -32.23
C LEU A 197 -16.78 -3.05 -32.01
N ALA A 198 -17.72 -2.25 -32.50
CA ALA A 198 -17.75 -0.82 -32.25
C ALA A 198 -17.84 -0.56 -30.74
N ALA A 199 -18.77 -1.21 -30.02
CA ALA A 199 -19.03 -0.94 -28.61
C ALA A 199 -17.79 -1.07 -27.70
N THR A 200 -16.89 -2.00 -28.00
CA THR A 200 -15.67 -2.26 -27.20
C THR A 200 -14.38 -1.72 -27.84
N GLY A 201 -14.36 -1.55 -29.16
CA GLY A 201 -13.14 -1.28 -29.92
C GLY A 201 -12.61 0.13 -29.79
N TRP A 202 -13.48 1.15 -29.87
CA TRP A 202 -13.05 2.56 -29.96
C TRP A 202 -12.34 3.05 -28.69
N VAL A 203 -12.73 2.52 -27.52
CA VAL A 203 -12.19 2.92 -26.20
C VAL A 203 -10.67 2.76 -26.16
N LYS A 204 -10.14 1.72 -26.81
CA LYS A 204 -8.70 1.41 -26.86
C LYS A 204 -7.87 2.46 -27.62
N PHE A 205 -8.49 3.24 -28.49
CA PHE A 205 -7.84 4.23 -29.36
C PHE A 205 -8.11 5.68 -28.94
N THR A 206 -8.80 5.89 -27.82
CA THR A 206 -9.16 7.23 -27.33
C THR A 206 -7.92 8.08 -27.07
N LYS A 207 -6.87 7.52 -26.43
CA LYS A 207 -5.63 8.26 -26.12
C LYS A 207 -4.89 8.77 -27.37
N THR A 208 -4.90 8.03 -28.47
CA THR A 208 -4.12 8.37 -29.68
C THR A 208 -4.92 9.13 -30.73
N ASN A 209 -6.26 8.99 -30.74
CA ASN A 209 -7.12 9.49 -31.82
C ASN A 209 -8.33 10.30 -31.33
N PHE A 210 -8.28 10.86 -30.11
CA PHE A 210 -9.42 11.57 -29.52
C PHE A 210 -10.00 12.65 -30.45
N LYS A 211 -9.14 13.49 -31.07
CA LYS A 211 -9.58 14.63 -31.91
C LYS A 211 -10.52 14.21 -33.04
N SER A 212 -10.26 13.08 -33.70
CA SER A 212 -11.11 12.60 -34.80
C SER A 212 -12.43 11.99 -34.32
N LEU A 213 -12.51 11.58 -33.05
CA LEU A 213 -13.69 10.98 -32.43
C LEU A 213 -14.49 11.92 -31.53
N ALA A 214 -13.94 13.06 -31.17
CA ALA A 214 -14.47 13.95 -30.15
C ALA A 214 -15.95 14.31 -30.34
N SER A 215 -16.38 14.57 -31.59
CA SER A 215 -17.78 14.88 -31.90
C SER A 215 -18.71 13.68 -31.72
N GLY A 216 -18.28 12.49 -32.18
CA GLY A 216 -19.04 11.24 -32.05
C GLY A 216 -19.15 10.78 -30.60
N ILE A 217 -18.05 10.84 -29.84
CA ILE A 217 -18.03 10.51 -28.40
C ILE A 217 -18.87 11.53 -27.62
N SER A 218 -18.75 12.82 -27.93
CA SER A 218 -19.58 13.86 -27.28
C SER A 218 -21.07 13.66 -27.50
N ARG A 219 -21.47 13.19 -28.70
CA ARG A 219 -22.87 12.90 -29.02
C ARG A 219 -23.36 11.66 -28.26
N LEU A 220 -22.50 10.64 -28.15
CA LEU A 220 -22.82 9.42 -27.42
C LEU A 220 -22.90 9.67 -25.90
N PHE A 221 -21.96 10.41 -25.33
CA PHE A 221 -21.88 10.76 -23.91
C PHE A 221 -22.63 12.07 -23.58
N SER A 222 -23.87 12.18 -24.07
CA SER A 222 -24.73 13.31 -23.74
C SER A 222 -25.28 13.21 -22.32
N VAL A 223 -25.50 14.35 -21.68
CA VAL A 223 -26.23 14.44 -20.40
C VAL A 223 -27.51 15.27 -20.61
N PRO A 224 -28.72 14.73 -20.33
CA PRO A 224 -29.00 13.38 -19.84
C PRO A 224 -28.67 12.28 -20.86
N ASN A 225 -28.61 11.03 -20.38
CA ASN A 225 -28.26 9.87 -21.19
C ASN A 225 -29.17 9.77 -22.43
N SER A 226 -28.57 9.62 -23.61
CA SER A 226 -29.33 9.24 -24.81
C SER A 226 -29.66 7.75 -24.80
N ASN A 227 -30.67 7.31 -25.57
CA ASN A 227 -30.93 5.89 -25.72
C ASN A 227 -29.74 5.17 -26.39
N ASN A 228 -29.04 5.83 -27.31
CA ASN A 228 -27.78 5.33 -27.88
C ASN A 228 -26.74 5.05 -26.79
N PHE A 229 -26.60 5.94 -25.82
CA PHE A 229 -25.71 5.72 -24.67
C PHE A 229 -26.12 4.48 -23.88
N ILE A 230 -27.40 4.34 -23.52
CA ILE A 230 -27.90 3.20 -22.73
C ILE A 230 -27.67 1.88 -23.49
N GLN A 231 -27.92 1.87 -24.80
CA GLN A 231 -27.69 0.73 -25.68
C GLN A 231 -26.21 0.36 -25.80
N TRP A 232 -25.35 1.35 -25.98
CA TRP A 232 -23.90 1.16 -26.02
C TRP A 232 -23.38 0.65 -24.67
N ALA A 233 -23.73 1.30 -23.56
CA ALA A 233 -23.24 0.98 -22.22
C ALA A 233 -23.63 -0.44 -21.79
N ALA A 234 -24.87 -0.86 -22.07
CA ALA A 234 -25.30 -2.23 -21.81
C ALA A 234 -24.58 -3.25 -22.70
N GLU A 235 -24.37 -2.96 -23.99
CA GLU A 235 -23.62 -3.86 -24.87
C GLU A 235 -22.13 -3.91 -24.50
N PHE A 236 -21.55 -2.79 -24.09
CA PHE A 236 -20.19 -2.72 -23.57
C PHE A 236 -20.04 -3.59 -22.33
N ALA A 237 -20.98 -3.52 -21.38
CA ALA A 237 -20.99 -4.38 -20.18
C ALA A 237 -21.13 -5.87 -20.55
N ARG A 238 -22.06 -6.22 -21.46
CA ARG A 238 -22.24 -7.61 -21.96
C ARG A 238 -21.00 -8.15 -22.65
N ALA A 239 -20.33 -7.34 -23.45
CA ALA A 239 -19.16 -7.77 -24.20
C ALA A 239 -17.91 -7.88 -23.33
N THR A 240 -17.84 -7.12 -22.23
CA THR A 240 -16.66 -7.08 -21.35
C THR A 240 -16.76 -8.06 -20.18
N TRP A 241 -17.97 -8.25 -19.61
CA TRP A 241 -18.26 -9.24 -18.56
C TRP A 241 -19.52 -10.05 -18.90
N PRO A 242 -19.46 -10.93 -19.92
CA PRO A 242 -20.61 -11.72 -20.37
C PRO A 242 -21.21 -12.59 -19.28
N GLU A 243 -20.40 -13.11 -18.36
CA GLU A 243 -20.82 -13.94 -17.23
C GLU A 243 -21.69 -13.19 -16.21
N ILE A 244 -21.69 -11.86 -16.23
CA ILE A 244 -22.47 -10.99 -15.33
C ILE A 244 -23.64 -10.33 -16.07
N TYR A 245 -23.41 -9.89 -17.31
CA TYR A 245 -24.35 -9.03 -18.02
C TYR A 245 -25.06 -9.69 -19.20
N ASP A 246 -24.50 -10.78 -19.76
CA ASP A 246 -25.13 -11.42 -20.91
C ASP A 246 -26.38 -12.21 -20.49
N PHE A 247 -27.21 -12.55 -21.46
CA PHE A 247 -28.48 -13.20 -21.20
C PHE A 247 -28.36 -14.64 -20.66
N ASP A 248 -27.16 -15.21 -20.73
CA ASP A 248 -26.81 -16.53 -20.21
C ASP A 248 -26.13 -16.46 -18.82
N ALA A 249 -26.00 -15.26 -18.23
CA ALA A 249 -25.49 -15.06 -16.89
C ALA A 249 -26.37 -15.76 -15.83
N GLN A 250 -25.75 -16.18 -14.72
CA GLN A 250 -26.44 -16.92 -13.65
C GLN A 250 -27.55 -16.08 -12.99
N MET A 251 -27.40 -14.75 -12.97
CA MET A 251 -28.37 -13.81 -12.42
C MET A 251 -28.58 -12.65 -13.38
N ALA A 252 -29.84 -12.34 -13.72
CA ALA A 252 -30.18 -11.19 -14.56
C ALA A 252 -30.12 -9.84 -13.82
N LEU A 253 -30.11 -9.87 -12.47
CA LEU A 253 -30.26 -8.68 -11.62
C LEU A 253 -29.23 -7.57 -11.90
N PRO A 254 -27.91 -7.83 -12.08
CA PRO A 254 -26.93 -6.77 -12.35
C PRO A 254 -27.22 -6.02 -13.66
N ALA A 255 -27.54 -6.75 -14.72
CA ALA A 255 -27.85 -6.15 -16.03
C ALA A 255 -29.16 -5.36 -16.02
N VAL A 256 -30.19 -5.88 -15.34
CA VAL A 256 -31.46 -5.15 -15.17
C VAL A 256 -31.25 -3.89 -14.34
N SER A 257 -30.52 -3.99 -13.22
CA SER A 257 -30.24 -2.85 -12.34
C SER A 257 -29.44 -1.76 -13.05
N LEU A 258 -28.44 -2.13 -13.85
CA LEU A 258 -27.65 -1.18 -14.64
C LEU A 258 -28.53 -0.42 -15.64
N VAL A 259 -29.38 -1.11 -16.40
CA VAL A 259 -30.27 -0.46 -17.37
C VAL A 259 -31.31 0.42 -16.67
N GLN A 260 -31.86 -0.02 -15.54
CA GLN A 260 -32.80 0.74 -14.75
C GLN A 260 -32.17 2.03 -14.21
N ASP A 261 -31.00 1.94 -13.59
CA ASP A 261 -30.30 3.10 -13.04
C ASP A 261 -29.86 4.08 -14.12
N MET A 262 -29.47 3.59 -15.31
CA MET A 262 -29.19 4.45 -16.45
C MET A 262 -30.42 5.18 -16.98
N SER A 263 -31.59 4.52 -16.94
CA SER A 263 -32.86 5.10 -17.37
C SER A 263 -33.40 6.12 -16.37
N GLN A 264 -33.10 5.94 -15.08
CA GLN A 264 -33.49 6.85 -13.99
C GLN A 264 -32.48 7.99 -13.76
N GLY A 265 -31.30 7.92 -14.39
CA GLY A 265 -30.23 8.91 -14.25
C GLY A 265 -29.35 8.74 -13.00
N HIS A 266 -29.54 7.66 -12.23
CA HIS A 266 -28.65 7.28 -11.12
C HIS A 266 -27.26 6.87 -11.62
N VAL A 267 -27.20 6.24 -12.79
CA VAL A 267 -25.96 6.01 -13.55
C VAL A 267 -26.04 6.82 -14.84
N ASN A 268 -25.00 7.57 -15.16
CA ASN A 268 -25.02 8.48 -16.30
C ASN A 268 -23.69 8.46 -17.08
N SER A 269 -23.65 9.19 -18.20
CA SER A 269 -22.45 9.29 -19.04
C SER A 269 -21.19 9.73 -18.29
N LEU A 270 -21.30 10.48 -17.18
CA LEU A 270 -20.15 10.84 -16.36
C LEU A 270 -19.53 9.63 -15.66
N HIS A 271 -20.31 8.64 -15.24
CA HIS A 271 -19.80 7.41 -14.62
C HIS A 271 -18.94 6.60 -15.60
N PHE A 272 -19.44 6.41 -16.82
CA PHE A 272 -18.70 5.71 -17.87
C PHE A 272 -17.50 6.50 -18.36
N ALA A 273 -17.63 7.83 -18.50
CA ALA A 273 -16.49 8.67 -18.87
C ALA A 273 -15.39 8.63 -17.80
N ALA A 274 -15.76 8.63 -16.52
CA ALA A 274 -14.85 8.51 -15.40
C ALA A 274 -14.15 7.14 -15.36
N MET A 275 -14.90 6.03 -15.39
CA MET A 275 -14.31 4.68 -15.33
C MET A 275 -13.43 4.34 -16.53
N LEU A 276 -13.71 4.91 -17.71
CA LEU A 276 -12.93 4.69 -18.92
C LEU A 276 -11.79 5.70 -19.09
N GLY A 277 -11.65 6.66 -18.17
CA GLY A 277 -10.58 7.66 -18.22
C GLY A 277 -10.71 8.69 -19.36
N LEU A 278 -11.93 9.06 -19.75
CA LEU A 278 -12.20 9.99 -20.87
C LEU A 278 -12.15 11.46 -20.40
N GLU A 279 -10.95 11.97 -20.14
CA GLU A 279 -10.70 13.28 -19.52
C GLU A 279 -11.43 14.45 -20.20
N ASP A 280 -11.29 14.60 -21.51
CA ASP A 280 -11.94 15.66 -22.29
C ASP A 280 -13.48 15.64 -22.18
N ILE A 281 -14.07 14.44 -22.10
CA ILE A 281 -15.52 14.26 -21.98
C ILE A 281 -15.98 14.60 -20.56
N VAL A 282 -15.23 14.17 -19.54
CA VAL A 282 -15.50 14.53 -18.14
C VAL A 282 -15.43 16.05 -17.95
N ILE A 283 -14.40 16.72 -18.50
CA ILE A 283 -14.27 18.18 -18.47
C ILE A 283 -15.48 18.84 -19.13
N LYS A 284 -15.91 18.35 -20.30
CA LYS A 284 -17.07 18.88 -21.00
C LYS A 284 -18.38 18.71 -20.22
N ILE A 285 -18.61 17.54 -19.62
CA ILE A 285 -19.81 17.27 -18.83
C ILE A 285 -19.84 18.13 -17.58
N LEU A 286 -18.73 18.18 -16.82
CA LEU A 286 -18.62 18.96 -15.58
C LEU A 286 -18.53 20.47 -15.81
N GLY A 287 -18.23 20.92 -17.02
CA GLY A 287 -18.31 22.33 -17.43
C GLY A 287 -19.71 22.77 -17.88
N SER A 288 -20.67 21.84 -18.01
CA SER A 288 -22.03 22.14 -18.47
C SER A 288 -22.97 22.51 -17.31
N PRO A 289 -24.09 23.24 -17.54
CA PRO A 289 -25.06 23.56 -16.49
C PRO A 289 -25.74 22.34 -15.84
N ALA A 290 -25.67 21.17 -16.50
CA ALA A 290 -26.19 19.90 -16.00
C ALA A 290 -25.17 19.12 -15.13
N SER A 291 -24.00 19.70 -14.86
CA SER A 291 -22.90 19.08 -14.09
C SER A 291 -23.32 18.67 -12.68
N ASP A 292 -24.15 19.49 -12.04
CA ASP A 292 -24.49 19.36 -10.62
C ASP A 292 -25.32 18.11 -10.32
N SER A 293 -26.31 17.79 -11.15
CA SER A 293 -27.09 16.56 -10.99
C SER A 293 -26.27 15.34 -11.40
N ALA A 294 -25.48 15.46 -12.46
CA ALA A 294 -24.69 14.33 -12.99
C ALA A 294 -23.58 13.89 -12.01
N ALA A 295 -22.91 14.86 -11.37
CA ALA A 295 -21.87 14.62 -10.38
C ALA A 295 -22.40 14.08 -9.04
N LYS A 296 -23.65 14.39 -8.70
CA LYS A 296 -24.30 13.95 -7.45
C LYS A 296 -25.02 12.61 -7.58
N ALA A 297 -25.23 12.13 -8.81
CA ALA A 297 -25.86 10.86 -9.08
C ALA A 297 -25.04 9.72 -8.47
N SER A 298 -25.75 8.77 -7.86
CA SER A 298 -25.18 7.54 -7.31
C SER A 298 -26.18 6.43 -7.54
N GLY A 299 -25.70 5.31 -8.08
CA GLY A 299 -26.51 4.12 -8.33
C GLY A 299 -25.76 2.84 -7.97
N PHE A 300 -26.08 1.76 -8.68
CA PHE A 300 -25.43 0.45 -8.56
C PHE A 300 -23.90 0.51 -8.72
N LEU A 301 -23.41 1.44 -9.56
CA LEU A 301 -21.98 1.69 -9.80
C LEU A 301 -21.37 2.73 -8.86
N GLY A 302 -22.12 3.24 -7.88
CA GLY A 302 -21.64 4.23 -6.93
C GLY A 302 -21.59 5.61 -7.53
N THR A 303 -20.62 6.42 -7.11
CA THR A 303 -20.42 7.79 -7.62
C THR A 303 -19.49 7.80 -8.84
N PRO A 304 -19.51 8.86 -9.66
CA PRO A 304 -18.54 9.02 -10.74
C PRO A 304 -17.09 9.05 -10.25
N LEU A 305 -16.84 9.59 -9.05
CA LEU A 305 -15.49 9.57 -8.45
C LEU A 305 -15.06 8.14 -8.10
N TYR A 306 -15.94 7.34 -7.50
CA TYR A 306 -15.65 5.92 -7.26
C TYR A 306 -15.37 5.17 -8.58
N CYS A 307 -16.14 5.45 -9.63
CA CYS A 307 -15.88 4.95 -10.98
C CYS A 307 -14.48 5.33 -11.50
N ALA A 308 -14.02 6.57 -11.29
CA ALA A 308 -12.67 6.99 -11.67
C ALA A 308 -11.57 6.30 -10.84
N LEU A 309 -11.80 6.11 -9.54
CA LEU A 309 -10.82 5.48 -8.64
C LEU A 309 -10.64 3.99 -8.91
N VAL A 310 -11.72 3.27 -9.24
CA VAL A 310 -11.67 1.81 -9.45
C VAL A 310 -11.49 1.44 -10.92
N GLY A 311 -12.00 2.25 -11.84
CA GLY A 311 -11.97 1.95 -13.28
C GLY A 311 -13.06 0.99 -13.75
N PRO A 312 -12.87 0.32 -14.90
CA PRO A 312 -13.91 -0.50 -15.52
C PRO A 312 -14.40 -1.66 -14.66
N ALA A 313 -13.58 -2.13 -13.71
CA ALA A 313 -13.92 -3.20 -12.78
C ALA A 313 -15.14 -2.92 -11.89
N VAL A 314 -15.59 -1.66 -11.76
CA VAL A 314 -16.87 -1.35 -11.11
C VAL A 314 -18.04 -2.09 -11.76
N LEU A 315 -17.98 -2.41 -13.05
CA LEU A 315 -19.01 -3.23 -13.69
C LEU A 315 -19.02 -4.68 -13.17
N LYS A 316 -17.91 -5.21 -12.65
CA LYS A 316 -17.83 -6.57 -12.13
C LYS A 316 -18.54 -6.73 -10.78
N PHE A 317 -18.39 -5.77 -9.88
CA PHE A 317 -18.86 -5.90 -8.48
C PHE A 317 -19.68 -4.71 -7.97
N GLY A 318 -19.90 -3.68 -8.78
CA GLY A 318 -20.61 -2.46 -8.38
C GLY A 318 -19.96 -1.81 -7.16
N CYS A 319 -20.77 -1.56 -6.14
CA CYS A 319 -20.32 -1.05 -4.83
C CYS A 319 -20.13 -2.15 -3.78
N ARG A 320 -20.06 -3.42 -4.20
CA ARG A 320 -20.03 -4.58 -3.29
C ARG A 320 -18.97 -5.63 -3.68
N PRO A 321 -17.67 -5.28 -3.71
CA PRO A 321 -16.61 -6.25 -3.96
C PRO A 321 -16.55 -7.29 -2.84
N THR A 322 -16.10 -8.51 -3.16
CA THR A 322 -16.12 -9.64 -2.20
C THR A 322 -15.05 -9.53 -1.11
N SER A 323 -13.97 -8.81 -1.38
CA SER A 323 -12.87 -8.55 -0.43
C SER A 323 -12.01 -7.38 -0.92
N TRP A 324 -11.18 -6.81 -0.05
CA TRP A 324 -10.15 -5.85 -0.46
C TRP A 324 -9.18 -6.43 -1.49
N GLY A 325 -8.72 -7.68 -1.30
CA GLY A 325 -7.84 -8.33 -2.26
C GLY A 325 -8.45 -8.43 -3.66
N SER A 326 -9.74 -8.79 -3.77
CA SER A 326 -10.45 -8.83 -5.06
C SER A 326 -10.64 -7.44 -5.68
N LEU A 327 -10.84 -6.41 -4.86
CA LEU A 327 -10.97 -5.04 -5.35
C LEU A 327 -9.63 -4.56 -5.90
N ILE A 328 -8.58 -4.60 -5.08
CA ILE A 328 -7.26 -4.03 -5.39
C ILE A 328 -6.64 -4.69 -6.62
N VAL A 329 -6.79 -6.01 -6.79
CA VAL A 329 -6.23 -6.74 -7.95
C VAL A 329 -6.88 -6.36 -9.27
N GLU A 330 -8.17 -5.99 -9.24
CA GLU A 330 -8.94 -5.66 -10.45
C GLU A 330 -9.00 -4.16 -10.74
N MET A 331 -8.54 -3.31 -9.80
CA MET A 331 -8.56 -1.86 -9.96
C MET A 331 -7.67 -1.40 -11.12
N GLU A 332 -8.23 -0.56 -11.97
CA GLU A 332 -7.52 0.16 -13.03
C GLU A 332 -7.89 1.65 -12.95
N PRO A 333 -7.31 2.40 -11.99
CA PRO A 333 -7.69 3.79 -11.77
C PRO A 333 -7.46 4.65 -13.01
N ALA A 334 -8.32 5.66 -13.19
CA ALA A 334 -8.10 6.71 -14.18
C ALA A 334 -6.85 7.55 -13.86
N SER A 335 -6.46 8.47 -14.76
CA SER A 335 -5.29 9.32 -14.50
C SER A 335 -5.47 10.18 -13.24
N ALA A 336 -4.37 10.47 -12.55
CA ALA A 336 -4.38 11.36 -11.38
C ALA A 336 -4.97 12.74 -11.70
N SER A 337 -4.66 13.29 -12.89
CA SER A 337 -5.21 14.55 -13.37
C SER A 337 -6.75 14.53 -13.42
N LEU A 338 -7.32 13.45 -13.95
CA LEU A 338 -8.76 13.30 -14.09
C LEU A 338 -9.43 13.10 -12.73
N ILE A 339 -8.84 12.28 -11.87
CA ILE A 339 -9.34 12.06 -10.50
C ILE A 339 -9.35 13.39 -9.74
N GLY A 340 -8.22 14.12 -9.74
CA GLY A 340 -8.11 15.43 -9.10
C GLY A 340 -9.12 16.44 -9.65
N PHE A 341 -9.35 16.46 -10.97
CA PHE A 341 -10.36 17.31 -11.60
C PHE A 341 -11.78 16.99 -11.14
N ILE A 342 -12.14 15.69 -11.04
CA ILE A 342 -13.44 15.27 -10.53
C ILE A 342 -13.59 15.71 -9.07
N ILE A 343 -12.60 15.45 -8.20
CA ILE A 343 -12.64 15.86 -6.80
C ILE A 343 -12.85 17.38 -6.67
N ALA A 344 -12.13 18.18 -7.45
CA ALA A 344 -12.24 19.63 -7.44
C ALA A 344 -13.62 20.16 -7.89
N LYS A 345 -14.34 19.41 -8.75
CA LYS A 345 -15.64 19.84 -9.30
C LYS A 345 -16.84 19.24 -8.57
N SER A 346 -16.79 17.97 -8.18
CA SER A 346 -17.89 17.26 -7.51
C SER A 346 -17.78 17.24 -5.99
N GLY A 347 -16.59 17.54 -5.45
CA GLY A 347 -16.22 17.30 -4.07
C GLY A 347 -15.96 15.81 -3.79
N PHE A 348 -15.34 15.54 -2.64
CA PHE A 348 -15.20 14.20 -2.09
C PHE A 348 -16.33 13.98 -1.06
N ARG A 349 -17.38 13.27 -1.46
CA ARG A 349 -18.53 13.00 -0.57
C ARG A 349 -18.23 11.80 0.33
N ASN A 350 -18.87 11.76 1.50
CA ASN A 350 -18.86 10.58 2.38
C ASN A 350 -19.69 9.44 1.76
N PHE A 351 -19.12 8.83 0.72
CA PHE A 351 -19.64 7.68 0.02
C PHE A 351 -18.96 6.42 0.55
N ARG A 352 -19.75 5.36 0.70
CA ARG A 352 -19.29 4.08 1.25
C ARG A 352 -19.63 2.94 0.30
N ILE A 353 -18.68 2.04 0.11
CA ILE A 353 -18.91 0.74 -0.52
C ILE A 353 -19.05 -0.33 0.57
N ASN A 354 -19.61 -1.49 0.26
CA ASN A 354 -19.80 -2.55 1.26
C ASN A 354 -18.96 -3.77 0.90
N ILE A 355 -18.03 -4.13 1.77
CA ILE A 355 -17.28 -5.40 1.64
C ILE A 355 -17.91 -6.42 2.59
N PRO A 356 -18.43 -7.55 2.09
CA PRO A 356 -19.03 -8.57 2.92
C PRO A 356 -17.96 -9.29 3.75
N LEU A 357 -18.14 -9.35 5.06
CA LEU A 357 -17.33 -10.13 6.00
C LEU A 357 -18.19 -11.19 6.69
N THR A 358 -17.55 -12.13 7.39
CA THR A 358 -18.23 -13.23 8.10
C THR A 358 -19.29 -12.77 9.10
N ASN A 359 -19.19 -11.53 9.57
CA ASN A 359 -20.07 -10.95 10.60
C ASN A 359 -21.04 -9.88 10.05
N GLY A 360 -21.13 -9.72 8.72
CA GLY A 360 -22.01 -8.73 8.08
C GLY A 360 -21.30 -7.88 7.02
N ASP A 361 -22.06 -6.96 6.41
CA ASP A 361 -21.51 -5.95 5.50
C ASP A 361 -20.66 -4.95 6.30
N HIS A 362 -19.42 -4.75 5.87
CA HIS A 362 -18.56 -3.70 6.43
C HIS A 362 -18.51 -2.50 5.48
N PRO A 363 -19.00 -1.33 5.91
CA PRO A 363 -18.97 -0.13 5.08
C PRO A 363 -17.55 0.44 5.04
N VAL A 364 -16.99 0.53 3.84
CA VAL A 364 -15.66 1.08 3.57
C VAL A 364 -15.79 2.50 3.03
N GLN A 365 -15.06 3.45 3.60
CA GLN A 365 -15.07 4.81 3.08
C GLN A 365 -14.29 4.94 1.76
N LEU A 366 -14.75 5.85 0.90
CA LEU A 366 -14.09 6.16 -0.37
C LEU A 366 -12.63 6.63 -0.22
N ALA A 367 -12.24 7.25 0.91
CA ALA A 367 -10.87 7.69 1.17
C ALA A 367 -9.86 6.53 1.16
N HIS A 368 -10.28 5.35 1.65
CA HIS A 368 -9.48 4.12 1.59
C HIS A 368 -9.25 3.68 0.14
N VAL A 369 -10.29 3.74 -0.70
CA VAL A 369 -10.17 3.42 -2.14
C VAL A 369 -9.27 4.45 -2.85
N ALA A 370 -9.36 5.73 -2.46
CA ALA A 370 -8.47 6.78 -2.96
C ALA A 370 -7.01 6.52 -2.57
N PHE A 371 -6.74 6.01 -1.37
CA PHE A 371 -5.40 5.58 -0.95
C PHE A 371 -4.85 4.46 -1.84
N VAL A 372 -5.67 3.46 -2.17
CA VAL A 372 -5.28 2.40 -3.11
C VAL A 372 -4.93 3.00 -4.47
N ALA A 373 -5.80 3.84 -5.02
CA ALA A 373 -5.57 4.47 -6.32
C ALA A 373 -4.30 5.34 -6.33
N ALA A 374 -4.09 6.14 -5.28
CA ALA A 374 -2.89 6.95 -5.08
C ALA A 374 -1.61 6.09 -5.04
N THR A 375 -1.68 4.93 -4.37
CA THR A 375 -0.59 3.95 -4.34
C THR A 375 -0.32 3.33 -5.71
N MET A 376 -1.37 2.97 -6.46
CA MET A 376 -1.24 2.35 -7.79
C MET A 376 -0.64 3.32 -8.80
N LEU A 377 -1.09 4.58 -8.78
CA LEU A 377 -0.66 5.65 -9.67
C LEU A 377 0.64 6.33 -9.23
N GLU A 378 1.12 6.05 -8.01
CA GLU A 378 2.29 6.69 -7.39
C GLU A 378 2.13 8.21 -7.29
N ASP A 379 0.91 8.66 -6.96
CA ASP A 379 0.54 10.08 -6.86
C ASP A 379 -0.17 10.35 -5.52
N PRO A 380 0.56 10.86 -4.51
CA PRO A 380 0.03 11.14 -3.17
C PRO A 380 -1.08 12.20 -3.13
N ASP A 381 -1.11 13.12 -4.11
CA ASP A 381 -2.04 14.25 -4.12
C ASP A 381 -3.49 13.78 -4.19
N ILE A 382 -3.74 12.63 -4.83
CA ILE A 382 -5.07 12.00 -4.89
C ILE A 382 -5.61 11.75 -3.48
N PHE A 383 -4.78 11.18 -2.61
CA PHE A 383 -5.18 10.85 -1.25
C PHE A 383 -5.26 12.11 -0.39
N GLU A 384 -4.33 13.05 -0.54
CA GLU A 384 -4.36 14.33 0.18
C GLU A 384 -5.63 15.15 -0.16
N LEU A 385 -6.03 15.19 -1.43
CA LEU A 385 -7.27 15.84 -1.86
C LEU A 385 -8.51 15.15 -1.29
N ALA A 386 -8.48 13.83 -1.13
CA ALA A 386 -9.57 13.06 -0.54
C ALA A 386 -9.73 13.37 0.96
N THR A 387 -8.62 13.48 1.69
CA THR A 387 -8.62 13.59 3.15
C THR A 387 -8.77 15.04 3.64
N LYS A 388 -8.38 16.03 2.85
CA LYS A 388 -8.65 17.47 3.12
C LYS A 388 -10.12 17.82 3.37
N GLN A 389 -11.05 16.93 3.02
CA GLN A 389 -12.48 17.11 3.27
C GLN A 389 -12.92 16.68 4.69
N GLY A 390 -11.97 16.29 5.57
CA GLY A 390 -12.23 16.00 6.99
C GLY A 390 -12.95 14.67 7.23
N ILE A 391 -12.67 13.67 6.40
CA ILE A 391 -13.24 12.33 6.56
C ILE A 391 -12.17 11.46 7.24
N PRO A 392 -12.38 11.04 8.51
CA PRO A 392 -11.37 10.34 9.29
C PRO A 392 -11.17 8.91 8.79
N LEU A 393 -9.96 8.38 8.93
CA LEU A 393 -9.70 6.96 8.63
C LEU A 393 -10.43 6.06 9.62
N GLU A 394 -10.88 4.90 9.14
CA GLU A 394 -11.60 3.90 9.95
C GLU A 394 -10.78 2.61 10.06
N GLY A 395 -11.14 1.72 10.98
CA GLY A 395 -10.38 0.47 11.24
C GLY A 395 -10.18 -0.43 10.02
N ASP A 396 -11.03 -0.31 9.00
CA ASP A 396 -10.85 -0.98 7.70
C ASP A 396 -9.57 -0.61 6.97
N PHE A 397 -8.97 0.55 7.26
CA PHE A 397 -7.68 0.94 6.71
C PHE A 397 -6.60 -0.09 7.03
N THR A 398 -6.59 -0.58 8.28
CA THR A 398 -5.65 -1.62 8.72
C THR A 398 -5.84 -2.91 7.93
N LEU A 399 -7.10 -3.34 7.73
CA LEU A 399 -7.40 -4.53 6.93
C LEU A 399 -6.99 -4.35 5.47
N MET A 400 -7.27 -3.19 4.89
CA MET A 400 -6.87 -2.84 3.53
C MET A 400 -5.35 -2.94 3.37
N LEU A 401 -4.57 -2.32 4.25
CA LEU A 401 -3.10 -2.29 4.17
C LEU A 401 -2.48 -3.70 4.20
N LEU A 402 -3.13 -4.65 4.90
CA LEU A 402 -2.71 -6.04 5.01
C LEU A 402 -3.24 -6.95 3.88
N SER A 403 -4.19 -6.47 3.08
CA SER A 403 -4.96 -7.32 2.15
C SER A 403 -4.30 -7.62 0.81
N SER A 404 -3.25 -6.87 0.43
CA SER A 404 -2.65 -6.97 -0.90
C SER A 404 -1.15 -6.73 -0.91
N HIS A 405 -0.45 -7.55 -1.68
CA HIS A 405 0.99 -7.43 -1.92
C HIS A 405 1.36 -6.20 -2.79
N VAL A 406 0.37 -5.51 -3.38
CA VAL A 406 0.59 -4.29 -4.16
C VAL A 406 1.27 -3.21 -3.31
N PHE A 407 0.88 -3.06 -2.04
CA PHE A 407 1.51 -2.10 -1.14
C PHE A 407 2.98 -2.43 -0.91
N ASP A 408 3.31 -3.70 -0.64
CA ASP A 408 4.69 -4.14 -0.44
C ASP A 408 5.54 -3.92 -1.71
N GLN A 409 5.00 -4.28 -2.89
CA GLN A 409 5.69 -4.08 -4.16
C GLN A 409 5.96 -2.59 -4.44
N LYS A 410 4.98 -1.72 -4.18
CA LYS A 410 5.11 -0.28 -4.38
C LYS A 410 6.05 0.37 -3.37
N ALA A 411 6.04 -0.08 -2.11
CA ALA A 411 6.99 0.36 -1.10
C ALA A 411 8.44 0.05 -1.50
N MET A 412 8.70 -1.16 -2.02
CA MET A 412 10.03 -1.54 -2.51
C MET A 412 10.43 -0.78 -3.78
N LYS A 413 9.49 -0.55 -4.70
CA LYS A 413 9.75 0.12 -5.97
C LYS A 413 9.99 1.62 -5.81
N ASN A 414 9.18 2.30 -4.99
CA ASN A 414 9.21 3.75 -4.82
C ASN A 414 8.96 4.13 -3.35
N PRO A 415 9.98 3.94 -2.47
CA PRO A 415 9.84 4.15 -1.03
C PRO A 415 9.56 5.61 -0.65
N CYS A 416 10.00 6.59 -1.45
CA CYS A 416 9.74 8.00 -1.20
C CYS A 416 8.24 8.33 -1.34
N VAL A 417 7.61 7.90 -2.44
CA VAL A 417 6.17 8.09 -2.64
C VAL A 417 5.37 7.35 -1.56
N MET A 418 5.76 6.11 -1.24
CA MET A 418 5.10 5.35 -0.19
C MET A 418 5.24 6.01 1.19
N SER A 419 6.42 6.53 1.53
CA SER A 419 6.63 7.26 2.79
C SER A 419 5.75 8.51 2.88
N THR A 420 5.54 9.21 1.77
CA THR A 420 4.63 10.37 1.69
C THR A 420 3.18 9.96 1.91
N LEU A 421 2.73 8.88 1.28
CA LEU A 421 1.40 8.32 1.49
C LEU A 421 1.18 7.85 2.94
N MET A 422 2.15 7.15 3.52
CA MET A 422 2.09 6.71 4.91
C MET A 422 2.07 7.89 5.88
N ALA A 423 2.85 8.94 5.62
CA ALA A 423 2.82 10.17 6.40
C ALA A 423 1.45 10.86 6.35
N ALA A 424 0.87 10.99 5.15
CA ALA A 424 -0.47 11.56 4.98
C ALA A 424 -1.55 10.70 5.66
N ALA A 425 -1.44 9.37 5.61
CA ALA A 425 -2.36 8.48 6.30
C ALA A 425 -2.20 8.56 7.83
N PHE A 426 -0.97 8.69 8.32
CA PHE A 426 -0.66 8.85 9.74
C PHE A 426 -1.25 10.14 10.30
N ASP A 427 -1.09 11.26 9.58
CA ASP A 427 -1.70 12.53 9.95
C ASP A 427 -3.22 12.44 10.07
N GLN A 428 -3.86 11.73 9.15
CA GLN A 428 -5.31 11.55 9.13
C GLN A 428 -5.80 10.58 10.20
N ALA A 429 -4.98 9.59 10.58
CA ALA A 429 -5.27 8.74 11.71
C ALA A 429 -5.13 9.51 13.04
N MET A 430 -4.23 10.48 13.13
CA MET A 430 -4.07 11.36 14.30
C MET A 430 -5.19 12.38 14.47
N ASP A 431 -5.96 12.68 13.41
CA ASP A 431 -7.13 13.57 13.41
C ASP A 431 -8.36 12.87 14.05
N GLY A 432 -8.25 12.59 15.36
CA GLY A 432 -9.27 11.93 16.18
C GLY A 432 -10.28 12.88 16.82
N ASN A 433 -10.98 12.43 17.87
CA ASN A 433 -11.87 13.34 18.62
C ASN A 433 -11.06 14.48 19.24
N ALA A 434 -11.62 15.69 19.25
CA ALA A 434 -10.95 16.87 19.79
C ALA A 434 -10.56 16.76 21.27
N ASP A 435 -11.21 15.86 22.02
CA ASP A 435 -10.98 15.66 23.45
C ASP A 435 -9.95 14.55 23.77
N ASP A 436 -9.58 13.73 22.76
CA ASP A 436 -8.67 12.59 22.94
C ASP A 436 -7.25 12.96 22.46
N LEU A 437 -6.23 12.34 23.06
CA LEU A 437 -4.86 12.48 22.55
C LEU A 437 -4.69 11.71 21.24
N PRO A 438 -3.80 12.14 20.32
CA PRO A 438 -3.66 11.51 18.99
C PRO A 438 -3.31 10.01 19.01
N TRP A 439 -2.72 9.52 20.10
CA TRP A 439 -2.28 8.13 20.26
C TRP A 439 -3.23 7.25 21.09
N GLU A 440 -4.30 7.81 21.67
CA GLU A 440 -5.23 7.02 22.48
C GLU A 440 -6.07 6.08 21.60
N GLY A 441 -5.90 4.77 21.79
CA GLY A 441 -6.68 3.73 21.09
C GLY A 441 -6.42 3.62 19.57
N ASN A 442 -5.36 4.24 19.05
CA ASN A 442 -5.16 4.40 17.61
C ASN A 442 -4.47 3.18 16.94
N VAL A 443 -5.27 2.15 16.66
CA VAL A 443 -4.80 0.93 15.96
C VAL A 443 -4.34 1.18 14.52
N ILE A 444 -4.77 2.28 13.89
CA ILE A 444 -4.42 2.61 12.51
C ILE A 444 -2.97 3.12 12.46
N CYS A 445 -2.59 4.02 13.36
CA CYS A 445 -1.20 4.50 13.48
C CYS A 445 -0.22 3.36 13.75
N VAL A 446 -0.60 2.39 14.58
CA VAL A 446 0.22 1.18 14.83
C VAL A 446 0.42 0.39 13.54
N ALA A 447 -0.65 0.11 12.79
CA ALA A 447 -0.57 -0.62 11.53
C ALA A 447 0.27 0.09 10.46
N ILE A 448 0.16 1.42 10.38
CA ILE A 448 0.99 2.25 9.49
C ILE A 448 2.46 2.14 9.90
N CYS A 449 2.78 2.29 11.18
CA CYS A 449 4.15 2.21 11.67
C CYS A 449 4.76 0.81 11.50
N ASP A 450 3.98 -0.26 11.70
CA ASP A 450 4.41 -1.63 11.42
C ASP A 450 4.73 -1.82 9.94
N PHE A 451 3.90 -1.27 9.05
CA PHE A 451 4.16 -1.28 7.61
C PHE A 451 5.44 -0.50 7.27
N MET A 452 5.60 0.71 7.82
CA MET A 452 6.79 1.53 7.61
C MET A 452 8.06 0.84 8.11
N ALA A 453 8.02 0.22 9.30
CA ALA A 453 9.15 -0.49 9.88
C ALA A 453 9.56 -1.71 9.04
N ARG A 454 8.59 -2.48 8.52
CA ARG A 454 8.87 -3.64 7.64
C ARG A 454 9.58 -3.25 6.34
N HIS A 455 9.32 -2.04 5.84
CA HIS A 455 9.84 -1.55 4.56
C HIS A 455 10.93 -0.48 4.70
N ASN A 456 11.42 -0.21 5.91
CA ASN A 456 12.40 0.85 6.20
C ASN A 456 11.98 2.23 5.65
N LEU A 457 10.71 2.58 5.85
CA LEU A 457 10.14 3.88 5.48
C LEU A 457 10.23 4.84 6.67
N TYR A 458 10.40 6.13 6.39
CA TYR A 458 10.58 7.18 7.40
C TYR A 458 9.82 8.44 7.00
N PHE A 459 9.43 9.26 7.98
CA PHE A 459 8.95 10.61 7.69
C PHE A 459 10.11 11.43 7.09
N HIS A 460 9.87 12.10 5.96
CA HIS A 460 10.89 12.91 5.29
C HIS A 460 11.27 14.11 6.16
N ASN A 461 12.56 14.28 6.44
CA ASN A 461 13.05 15.23 7.45
C ASN A 461 13.18 16.67 6.97
N ASP A 462 13.14 16.92 5.65
CA ASP A 462 13.48 18.23 5.10
C ASP A 462 12.28 19.20 5.02
N ASP A 463 11.06 18.68 5.15
CA ASP A 463 9.84 19.47 5.01
C ASP A 463 9.29 19.86 6.38
N LYS A 464 9.36 21.16 6.70
CA LYS A 464 8.53 21.71 7.77
C LYS A 464 7.08 21.65 7.31
N ILE A 465 6.24 21.00 8.09
CA ILE A 465 4.81 20.84 7.83
C ILE A 465 3.99 21.67 8.81
N ARG A 466 2.70 21.75 8.56
CA ARG A 466 1.73 22.25 9.53
C ARG A 466 0.66 21.20 9.72
N LEU A 467 0.56 20.62 10.92
CA LEU A 467 -0.48 19.66 11.29
C LEU A 467 -1.78 20.42 11.60
N PRO A 468 -2.79 20.40 10.70
CA PRO A 468 -3.93 21.30 10.80
C PRO A 468 -4.94 20.88 11.88
N PHE A 469 -4.96 19.61 12.24
CA PHE A 469 -5.90 19.03 13.21
C PHE A 469 -5.55 19.36 14.67
N ILE A 470 -4.31 19.75 14.96
CA ILE A 470 -3.90 20.24 16.29
C ILE A 470 -3.94 21.77 16.29
N SER A 471 -4.77 22.35 17.16
CA SER A 471 -4.89 23.80 17.28
C SER A 471 -3.57 24.45 17.73
N THR A 472 -3.36 25.74 17.41
CA THR A 472 -2.17 26.47 17.90
C THR A 472 -2.12 26.54 19.42
N ALA A 473 -3.28 26.61 20.09
CA ALA A 473 -3.35 26.68 21.54
C ALA A 473 -2.95 25.35 22.19
N ASP A 474 -3.33 24.23 21.56
CA ASP A 474 -3.16 22.90 22.16
C ASP A 474 -1.82 22.26 21.80
N PHE A 475 -1.18 22.69 20.71
CA PHE A 475 0.04 22.06 20.17
C PHE A 475 1.14 21.84 21.22
N ASN A 476 1.48 22.86 22.01
CA ASN A 476 2.51 22.73 23.05
C ASN A 476 2.05 21.80 24.19
N SER A 477 0.75 21.73 24.48
CA SER A 477 0.20 20.78 25.45
C SER A 477 0.33 19.35 24.95
N VAL A 478 -0.01 19.10 23.69
CA VAL A 478 0.13 17.80 23.03
C VAL A 478 1.60 17.36 22.98
N VAL A 479 2.53 18.27 22.65
CA VAL A 479 3.97 17.96 22.66
C VAL A 479 4.44 17.54 24.06
N ARG A 480 4.06 18.29 25.12
CA ARG A 480 4.41 17.91 26.50
C ARG A 480 3.86 16.55 26.87
N GLN A 481 2.61 16.28 26.49
CA GLN A 481 1.99 15.02 26.84
C GLN A 481 2.60 13.84 26.06
N CYS A 482 2.99 14.06 24.80
CA CYS A 482 3.73 13.07 24.01
C CYS A 482 5.08 12.70 24.65
N VAL A 483 5.68 13.61 25.42
CA VAL A 483 6.98 13.40 26.06
C VAL A 483 6.86 12.53 27.32
N ILE A 484 5.76 12.62 28.06
CA ILE A 484 5.59 11.94 29.36
C ILE A 484 4.67 10.72 29.32
N ASP A 485 3.92 10.53 28.24
CA ASP A 485 2.98 9.42 28.10
C ASP A 485 3.65 8.22 27.43
N ASP A 486 3.80 7.12 28.17
CA ASP A 486 4.34 5.86 27.63
C ASP A 486 3.45 5.27 26.51
N GLN A 487 2.16 5.60 26.46
CA GLN A 487 1.26 5.19 25.37
C GLN A 487 1.54 5.94 24.06
N ALA A 488 2.34 7.01 24.08
CA ALA A 488 2.80 7.72 22.89
C ALA A 488 3.96 7.00 22.16
N LEU A 489 4.32 5.78 22.58
CA LEU A 489 5.30 4.93 21.89
C LEU A 489 4.61 3.86 21.05
N ILE A 490 5.10 3.65 19.83
CA ILE A 490 4.68 2.53 18.98
C ILE A 490 5.87 1.59 18.82
N ASN A 491 5.78 0.38 19.39
CA ASN A 491 6.85 -0.62 19.39
C ASN A 491 8.19 -0.04 19.87
N ASP A 492 8.18 0.63 21.01
CA ASP A 492 9.33 1.32 21.63
C ASP A 492 9.93 2.48 20.81
N LYS A 493 9.23 2.94 19.75
CA LYS A 493 9.64 4.08 18.92
C LYS A 493 8.74 5.29 19.16
N ALA A 494 9.36 6.47 19.27
CA ALA A 494 8.67 7.74 19.48
C ALA A 494 8.12 8.32 18.16
N MET A 495 7.27 7.56 17.46
CA MET A 495 6.76 7.92 16.12
C MET A 495 5.91 9.19 16.14
N TYR A 496 5.05 9.37 17.15
CA TYR A 496 4.26 10.60 17.30
C TYR A 496 5.17 11.81 17.57
N MET A 497 6.17 11.66 18.44
CA MET A 497 7.15 12.70 18.69
C MET A 497 7.92 13.09 17.43
N ALA A 498 8.38 12.09 16.66
CA ALA A 498 9.08 12.30 15.40
C ALA A 498 8.22 13.11 14.41
N ARG A 499 6.91 12.81 14.34
CA ARG A 499 5.96 13.53 13.47
C ARG A 499 5.65 14.93 13.98
N LEU A 500 5.38 15.11 15.27
CA LEU A 500 5.15 16.41 15.91
C LEU A 500 6.36 17.33 15.73
N ALA A 501 7.58 16.79 15.76
CA ALA A 501 8.79 17.56 15.61
C ALA A 501 9.03 18.12 14.19
N GLN A 502 8.26 17.67 13.19
CA GLN A 502 8.26 18.24 11.84
C GLN A 502 7.32 19.45 11.70
N ASP A 503 6.41 19.67 12.65
CA ASP A 503 5.51 20.81 12.62
C ASP A 503 6.31 22.12 12.79
N GLU A 504 5.98 23.14 12.00
CA GLU A 504 6.63 24.45 12.01
C GLU A 504 6.62 25.14 13.38
N ARG A 505 5.64 24.83 14.25
CA ARG A 505 5.51 25.37 15.61
C ARG A 505 6.42 24.71 16.62
N PHE A 506 7.01 23.57 16.27
CA PHE A 506 7.75 22.75 17.20
C PHE A 506 8.95 23.51 17.78
N ASN A 507 8.99 23.60 19.10
CA ASN A 507 10.11 24.15 19.85
C ASN A 507 10.85 22.99 20.56
N PRO A 508 12.08 22.64 20.15
CA PRO A 508 12.84 21.57 20.80
C PRO A 508 13.19 21.91 22.26
N ASP A 509 13.20 23.19 22.61
CA ASP A 509 13.47 23.71 23.96
C ASP A 509 12.18 24.16 24.65
N LEU A 510 11.04 23.56 24.32
CA LEU A 510 9.74 23.90 24.90
C LEU A 510 9.79 23.82 26.44
N PRO A 511 9.29 24.84 27.18
CA PRO A 511 9.18 24.76 28.64
C PRO A 511 8.27 23.62 29.08
N ALA A 512 8.61 22.93 30.17
CA ALA A 512 7.90 21.78 30.71
C ALA A 512 6.49 22.11 31.20
N SER A 513 6.26 23.34 31.64
CA SER A 513 4.96 23.83 32.08
C SER A 513 4.65 25.22 31.50
N ASN A 514 3.38 25.62 31.55
CA ASN A 514 2.93 26.98 31.21
C ASN A 514 2.81 27.88 32.45
N ASP A 515 3.03 27.33 33.64
CA ASP A 515 2.78 28.01 34.90
C ASP A 515 4.10 28.59 35.42
N ASP A 516 4.11 29.87 35.78
CA ASP A 516 5.29 30.55 36.33
C ASP A 516 5.68 30.01 37.72
N SER A 517 4.88 29.12 38.31
CA SER A 517 5.06 28.63 39.68
C SER A 517 5.48 27.17 39.81
N MET A 518 6.74 26.85 39.48
CA MET A 518 7.51 25.70 40.03
C MET A 518 7.77 24.46 39.15
N SER A 519 8.02 24.61 37.84
CA SER A 519 9.16 23.93 37.18
C SER A 519 9.44 24.54 35.80
N GLU A 520 10.35 25.51 35.74
CA GLU A 520 10.82 26.12 34.48
C GLU A 520 11.84 25.22 33.74
N GLY A 521 11.72 23.91 33.88
CA GLY A 521 12.49 22.97 33.05
C GLY A 521 12.03 23.02 31.59
N THR A 522 12.70 22.28 30.73
CA THR A 522 12.26 22.05 29.34
C THR A 522 11.66 20.66 29.19
N ILE A 523 11.04 20.35 28.04
CA ILE A 523 10.61 18.98 27.71
C ILE A 523 11.75 17.95 27.77
N VAL A 524 13.01 18.38 27.61
CA VAL A 524 14.17 17.51 27.84
C VAL A 524 14.30 17.12 29.32
N HIS A 525 14.00 18.04 30.25
CA HIS A 525 13.98 17.72 31.68
C HIS A 525 12.92 16.67 32.00
N LEU A 526 11.72 16.81 31.42
CA LEU A 526 10.65 15.82 31.55
C LEU A 526 11.07 14.45 31.01
N ALA A 527 11.62 14.42 29.79
CA ALA A 527 12.06 13.18 29.13
C ALA A 527 13.18 12.47 29.90
N VAL A 528 14.13 13.21 30.48
CA VAL A 528 15.22 12.63 31.28
C VAL A 528 14.71 12.09 32.61
N GLY A 529 13.87 12.85 33.32
CA GLY A 529 13.27 12.42 34.59
C GLY A 529 12.40 11.17 34.43
N GLY A 530 11.64 11.07 33.32
CA GLY A 530 10.84 9.88 33.00
C GLY A 530 11.62 8.74 32.34
N ALA A 531 12.93 8.91 32.09
CA ALA A 531 13.79 7.94 31.38
C ALA A 531 13.25 7.51 30.00
N HIS A 532 12.57 8.40 29.28
CA HIS A 532 11.96 8.11 27.97
C HIS A 532 13.02 8.17 26.85
N HIS A 533 13.87 7.13 26.75
CA HIS A 533 15.02 7.11 25.82
C HIS A 533 14.65 7.33 24.35
N ALA A 534 13.56 6.73 23.86
CA ALA A 534 13.10 6.93 22.49
C ALA A 534 12.76 8.40 22.18
N VAL A 535 12.14 9.10 23.13
CA VAL A 535 11.84 10.53 23.03
C VAL A 535 13.12 11.35 23.09
N LEU A 536 14.09 10.99 23.94
CA LEU A 536 15.40 11.66 24.02
C LEU A 536 16.16 11.59 22.70
N HIS A 537 16.12 10.45 21.99
CA HIS A 537 16.72 10.32 20.67
C HIS A 537 16.08 11.28 19.65
N GLU A 538 14.75 11.38 19.64
CA GLU A 538 14.05 12.33 18.76
C GLU A 538 14.36 13.78 19.11
N LEU A 539 14.34 14.15 20.40
CA LEU A 539 14.71 15.50 20.86
C LEU A 539 16.14 15.87 20.49
N ARG A 540 17.08 14.92 20.61
CA ARG A 540 18.46 15.11 20.17
C ARG A 540 18.56 15.29 18.66
N ARG A 541 17.82 14.50 17.88
CA ARG A 541 17.78 14.58 16.42
C ARG A 541 17.32 15.96 15.94
N VAL A 542 16.34 16.56 16.61
CA VAL A 542 15.82 17.90 16.28
C VAL A 542 16.54 19.05 16.96
N GLY A 543 17.69 18.77 17.59
CA GLY A 543 18.61 19.80 18.08
C GLY A 543 18.24 20.41 19.44
N ALA A 544 17.47 19.70 20.28
CA ALA A 544 17.18 20.17 21.63
C ALA A 544 18.45 20.40 22.47
N ASN A 545 18.40 21.41 23.33
CA ASN A 545 19.50 21.80 24.17
C ASN A 545 19.44 21.10 25.55
N PHE A 546 20.31 20.11 25.71
CA PHE A 546 20.45 19.32 26.94
C PHE A 546 21.22 20.03 28.06
N THR A 547 21.56 21.31 27.90
CA THR A 547 22.30 22.12 28.88
C THR A 547 21.51 23.28 29.47
N LEU A 548 20.25 23.46 29.04
CA LEU A 548 19.34 24.43 29.63
C LEU A 548 19.10 24.11 31.10
N ARG A 549 18.75 25.14 31.87
CA ARG A 549 18.62 25.04 33.33
C ARG A 549 17.18 25.28 33.72
N ASP A 550 16.68 24.46 34.64
CA ASP A 550 15.39 24.68 35.27
C ASP A 550 15.44 25.80 36.33
N ALA A 551 14.32 26.05 37.01
CA ALA A 551 14.21 27.06 38.07
C ALA A 551 15.15 26.84 39.26
N GLN A 552 15.60 25.60 39.50
CA GLN A 552 16.60 25.27 40.52
C GLN A 552 18.03 25.37 39.99
N GLY A 553 18.20 25.79 38.74
CA GLY A 553 19.49 25.88 38.06
C GLY A 553 20.00 24.53 37.56
N ARG A 554 19.21 23.46 37.64
CA ARG A 554 19.62 22.10 37.29
C ARG A 554 19.56 21.90 35.79
N THR A 555 20.50 21.17 35.22
CA THR A 555 20.43 20.72 33.82
C THR A 555 19.59 19.44 33.72
N PRO A 556 19.08 19.02 32.54
CA PRO A 556 18.34 17.77 32.40
C PRO A 556 19.11 16.56 32.95
N LEU A 557 20.43 16.51 32.72
CA LEU A 557 21.30 15.45 33.23
C LEU A 557 21.22 15.29 34.75
N MET A 558 20.99 16.38 35.50
CA MET A 558 20.85 16.37 36.95
C MET A 558 19.55 15.74 37.45
N LEU A 559 18.61 15.44 36.55
CA LEU A 559 17.36 14.71 36.83
C LEU A 559 17.43 13.23 36.45
N ALA A 560 18.59 12.73 36.00
CA ALA A 560 18.72 11.33 35.62
C ALA A 560 18.70 10.41 36.85
N GLU A 561 17.66 9.56 36.95
CA GLU A 561 17.51 8.59 38.04
C GLU A 561 18.10 7.22 37.73
N PHE A 562 18.41 6.94 36.45
CA PHE A 562 18.92 5.64 36.01
C PHE A 562 20.29 5.75 35.32
N PRO A 563 21.24 4.84 35.61
CA PRO A 563 22.54 4.81 34.94
C PRO A 563 22.46 4.71 33.41
N ALA A 564 21.44 4.05 32.87
CA ALA A 564 21.22 3.96 31.43
C ALA A 564 20.94 5.34 30.80
N THR A 565 20.07 6.14 31.42
CA THR A 565 19.77 7.51 30.98
C THR A 565 21.00 8.40 31.10
N LEU A 566 21.74 8.28 32.21
CA LEU A 566 22.98 9.04 32.41
C LEU A 566 24.04 8.68 31.35
N GLY A 567 24.18 7.39 31.03
CA GLY A 567 25.09 6.92 29.98
C GLY A 567 24.72 7.41 28.59
N LEU A 568 23.42 7.40 28.25
CA LEU A 568 22.91 7.99 27.02
C LEU A 568 23.31 9.47 26.91
N LEU A 569 23.05 10.26 27.95
CA LEU A 569 23.34 11.69 27.94
C LEU A 569 24.84 12.00 27.88
N VAL A 570 25.66 11.30 28.68
CA VAL A 570 27.09 11.63 28.82
C VAL A 570 27.92 11.01 27.70
N LEU A 571 27.75 9.72 27.42
CA LEU A 571 28.62 8.99 26.50
C LEU A 571 28.17 9.14 25.04
N GLU A 572 26.86 9.11 24.78
CA GLU A 572 26.34 9.20 23.41
C GLU A 572 26.11 10.66 22.99
N TYR A 573 25.46 11.47 23.84
CA TYR A 573 25.12 12.84 23.48
C TYR A 573 26.19 13.88 23.85
N GLY A 574 27.18 13.49 24.68
CA GLY A 574 28.28 14.36 25.10
C GLY A 574 27.84 15.49 26.05
N VAL A 575 26.78 15.28 26.83
CA VAL A 575 26.27 16.28 27.78
C VAL A 575 27.25 16.41 28.95
N PRO A 576 27.70 17.64 29.30
CA PRO A 576 28.70 17.84 30.34
C PRO A 576 28.14 17.58 31.75
N THR A 577 28.93 16.90 32.57
CA THR A 577 28.64 16.60 33.99
C THR A 577 29.10 17.72 34.95
N VAL A 578 29.81 18.73 34.45
CA VAL A 578 30.44 19.82 35.24
C VAL A 578 29.50 20.97 35.58
N ALA A 579 28.25 20.92 35.11
CA ALA A 579 27.28 21.95 35.46
C ALA A 579 26.96 21.92 36.97
N TRP A 580 26.53 23.06 37.51
CA TRP A 580 26.10 23.21 38.90
C TRP A 580 24.72 23.81 38.98
N ASP A 581 23.90 23.43 39.94
CA ASP A 581 22.61 24.06 40.23
C ASP A 581 22.76 25.40 41.01
N ASN A 582 21.65 25.98 41.47
CA ASN A 582 21.63 27.23 42.22
C ASN A 582 22.30 27.15 43.60
N SER A 583 22.50 25.95 44.15
CA SER A 583 23.24 25.69 45.40
C SER A 583 24.70 25.29 45.14
N ARG A 584 25.16 25.46 43.90
CA ARG A 584 26.45 24.99 43.38
C ARG A 584 26.66 23.47 43.47
N GLN A 585 25.60 22.68 43.41
CA GLN A 585 25.65 21.22 43.39
C GLN A 585 25.74 20.71 41.95
N ASN A 586 26.73 19.86 41.64
CA ASN A 586 26.74 19.07 40.39
C ASN A 586 26.01 17.74 40.60
N ILE A 587 25.89 16.93 39.54
CA ILE A 587 25.24 15.60 39.60
C ILE A 587 25.84 14.69 40.68
N TRP A 588 27.14 14.79 40.97
CA TRP A 588 27.78 14.01 42.02
C TRP A 588 27.28 14.38 43.42
N HIS A 589 27.07 15.68 43.69
CA HIS A 589 26.49 16.14 44.94
C HIS A 589 25.05 15.65 45.09
N LEU A 590 24.26 15.72 44.01
CA LEU A 590 22.85 15.32 44.05
C LEU A 590 22.70 13.82 44.30
N ALA A 591 23.46 12.97 43.59
CA ALA A 591 23.46 11.53 43.82
C ALA A 591 23.96 11.14 45.21
N ALA A 592 24.96 11.87 45.73
CA ALA A 592 25.42 11.71 47.11
C ALA A 592 24.35 12.11 48.14
N ALA A 593 23.63 13.22 47.90
CA ALA A 593 22.59 13.75 48.77
C ALA A 593 21.34 12.86 48.85
N THR A 594 21.13 11.96 47.88
CA THR A 594 20.06 10.95 47.88
C THR A 594 20.56 9.56 48.27
N ASN A 595 21.86 9.40 48.57
CA ASN A 595 22.52 8.11 48.81
C ASN A 595 22.36 7.11 47.64
N ASP A 596 22.29 7.62 46.42
CA ASP A 596 22.18 6.83 45.18
C ASP A 596 23.55 6.31 44.76
N ASP A 597 23.85 5.09 45.19
CA ASP A 597 25.10 4.42 44.88
C ASP A 597 25.18 3.92 43.43
N ASN A 598 24.05 3.70 42.75
CA ASN A 598 24.05 3.25 41.35
C ASN A 598 24.52 4.37 40.41
N ILE A 599 23.96 5.59 40.57
CA ILE A 599 24.39 6.76 39.80
C ILE A 599 25.84 7.12 40.13
N LEU A 600 26.22 7.12 41.41
CA LEU A 600 27.60 7.39 41.82
C LEU A 600 28.57 6.34 41.30
N GLN A 601 28.22 5.05 41.36
CA GLN A 601 29.05 3.99 40.79
C GLN A 601 29.27 4.24 39.30
N TRP A 602 28.20 4.52 38.56
CA TRP A 602 28.30 4.79 37.14
C TRP A 602 29.20 5.99 36.84
N LEU A 603 29.06 7.10 37.59
CA LEU A 603 29.91 8.29 37.47
C LEU A 603 31.38 7.98 37.81
N CYS A 604 31.61 7.19 38.86
CA CYS A 604 32.92 6.68 39.25
C CYS A 604 33.54 5.76 38.19
N GLU A 605 32.77 5.17 37.30
CA GLU A 605 33.31 4.33 36.23
C GLU A 605 33.48 5.12 34.93
N ASN A 606 32.54 6.02 34.61
CA ASN A 606 32.35 6.53 33.25
C ASN A 606 32.40 8.06 33.09
N ASP A 607 32.37 8.87 34.17
CA ASP A 607 32.36 10.33 34.02
C ASP A 607 33.71 10.85 33.46
N PRO A 608 33.73 11.46 32.26
CA PRO A 608 34.96 12.01 31.68
C PRO A 608 35.54 13.18 32.50
N ALA A 609 34.71 13.87 33.28
CA ALA A 609 35.12 15.00 34.12
C ALA A 609 35.22 14.63 35.62
N LYS A 610 35.33 13.34 35.94
CA LYS A 610 35.45 12.82 37.32
C LYS A 610 36.41 13.61 38.20
N ALA A 611 37.61 13.89 37.70
CA ALA A 611 38.64 14.60 38.48
C ALA A 611 38.22 16.04 38.86
N ALA A 612 37.40 16.70 38.04
CA ALA A 612 36.86 18.02 38.34
C ALA A 612 35.65 17.96 39.28
N ASN A 613 34.88 16.86 39.23
CA ASN A 613 33.59 16.75 39.90
C ASN A 613 33.65 16.11 41.29
N ILE A 614 34.49 15.10 41.49
CA ILE A 614 34.48 14.23 42.68
C ILE A 614 34.81 14.96 43.99
N ASN A 615 35.56 16.08 43.91
CA ASN A 615 35.91 16.95 45.03
C ASN A 615 35.40 18.39 44.85
N ALA A 616 34.47 18.63 43.93
CA ALA A 616 33.87 19.94 43.77
C ALA A 616 33.18 20.36 45.08
N VAL A 617 33.14 21.65 45.38
CA VAL A 617 32.58 22.18 46.64
C VAL A 617 31.36 23.04 46.33
N ASN A 618 30.24 22.76 47.00
CA ASN A 618 29.00 23.52 46.88
C ASN A 618 28.94 24.74 47.82
N ASP A 619 27.82 25.48 47.83
CA ASP A 619 27.68 26.69 48.65
C ASP A 619 27.67 26.42 50.17
N ALA A 620 27.35 25.19 50.58
CA ALA A 620 27.48 24.76 51.98
C ALA A 620 28.92 24.39 52.35
N GLY A 621 29.88 24.54 51.42
CA GLY A 621 31.27 24.14 51.63
C GLY A 621 31.46 22.62 51.65
N ARG A 622 30.51 21.83 51.17
CA ARG A 622 30.56 20.36 51.19
C ARG A 622 30.94 19.82 49.81
N THR A 623 31.71 18.75 49.79
CA THR A 623 31.95 17.94 48.57
C THR A 623 30.87 16.87 48.41
N PRO A 624 30.83 16.09 47.30
CA PRO A 624 29.96 14.93 47.21
C PRO A 624 30.13 13.95 48.38
N LEU A 625 31.36 13.73 48.88
CA LEU A 625 31.57 12.93 50.09
C LEU A 625 30.90 13.58 51.31
N GLY A 626 31.04 14.90 51.47
CA GLY A 626 30.41 15.64 52.55
C GLY A 626 28.88 15.59 52.52
N GLU A 627 28.27 15.65 51.32
CA GLU A 627 26.83 15.44 51.15
C GLU A 627 26.40 14.01 51.50
N ALA A 628 27.15 13.00 51.04
CA ALA A 628 26.86 11.60 51.33
C ALA A 628 26.93 11.28 52.84
N LEU A 629 27.78 11.96 53.59
CA LEU A 629 27.84 11.79 55.06
C LEU A 629 26.66 12.45 55.76
N MET A 630 26.09 13.52 55.20
CA MET A 630 25.00 14.31 55.80
C MET A 630 23.58 13.90 55.34
N CYS A 631 23.48 13.11 54.26
CA CYS A 631 22.20 12.84 53.59
C CYS A 631 21.18 12.05 54.41
N ILE A 632 21.59 11.39 55.50
CA ILE A 632 20.69 10.64 56.39
C ILE A 632 19.52 11.47 56.93
N ASN A 633 19.69 12.78 57.07
CA ASN A 633 18.63 13.68 57.53
C ASN A 633 17.56 13.90 56.44
N ASN A 634 17.91 13.73 55.16
CA ASN A 634 17.01 13.90 54.02
C ASN A 634 16.29 12.60 53.63
N ILE A 635 16.84 11.43 53.98
CA ILE A 635 16.29 10.09 53.69
C ILE A 635 15.08 9.76 54.62
N SER A 636 14.80 10.60 55.62
CA SER A 636 13.95 10.28 56.78
C SER A 636 12.42 10.26 56.55
N VAL A 637 11.89 10.45 55.35
CA VAL A 637 10.44 10.69 55.19
C VAL A 637 9.59 9.42 54.98
N ASP A 638 10.11 8.31 54.45
CA ASP A 638 9.32 7.06 54.28
C ASP A 638 10.14 5.73 54.41
N LEU A 639 10.22 5.16 55.64
CA LEU A 639 10.63 3.77 56.07
C LEU A 639 12.06 3.25 55.70
N PRO A 640 12.71 2.25 56.38
CA PRO A 640 12.35 1.32 57.47
C PRO A 640 13.12 1.61 58.81
N SER A 641 13.20 0.67 59.76
CA SER A 641 13.93 0.89 61.04
C SER A 641 15.37 1.36 60.79
N ARG A 642 15.82 2.41 61.50
CA ARG A 642 17.15 3.04 61.36
C ARG A 642 18.33 2.05 61.33
N SER A 643 18.16 0.85 61.88
CA SER A 643 19.14 -0.24 61.90
C SER A 643 19.46 -0.87 60.54
N SER A 644 18.73 -0.54 59.45
CA SER A 644 18.94 -1.12 58.11
C SER A 644 19.51 -0.13 57.08
N LEU A 645 19.72 1.14 57.43
CA LEU A 645 20.29 2.13 56.51
C LEU A 645 21.79 1.91 56.35
N THR A 646 22.26 1.87 55.09
CA THR A 646 23.68 1.78 54.75
C THR A 646 24.14 3.07 54.06
N ALA A 647 25.33 3.54 54.40
CA ALA A 647 25.91 4.75 53.81
C ALA A 647 26.58 4.41 52.47
N ALA A 648 25.81 3.85 51.54
CA ALA A 648 26.30 3.26 50.31
C ALA A 648 27.09 4.28 49.47
N ALA A 649 26.57 5.49 49.29
CA ALA A 649 27.24 6.58 48.57
C ALA A 649 28.58 6.97 49.21
N ALA A 650 28.60 7.20 50.53
CA ALA A 650 29.82 7.57 51.24
C ALA A 650 30.86 6.44 51.20
N ARG A 651 30.43 5.18 51.39
CA ARG A 651 31.29 4.00 51.29
C ARG A 651 31.85 3.84 49.88
N LEU A 652 31.09 4.17 48.84
CA LEU A 652 31.56 4.09 47.46
C LEU A 652 32.60 5.16 47.20
N LEU A 653 32.31 6.43 47.52
CA LEU A 653 33.25 7.54 47.34
C LEU A 653 34.57 7.30 48.11
N LEU A 654 34.53 6.78 49.34
CA LEU A 654 35.76 6.46 50.09
C LEU A 654 36.65 5.37 49.44
N ARG A 655 36.16 4.63 48.44
CA ARG A 655 36.99 3.70 47.65
C ARG A 655 37.74 4.38 46.53
N GLU A 656 37.28 5.54 46.09
CA GLU A 656 37.84 6.25 44.94
C GLU A 656 39.14 6.96 45.32
N ARG A 657 40.21 6.66 44.59
CA ARG A 657 41.56 7.21 44.86
C ARG A 657 41.65 8.72 44.72
N LEU A 658 40.76 9.32 43.92
CA LEU A 658 40.75 10.76 43.68
C LEU A 658 40.04 11.53 44.79
N VAL A 659 39.33 10.86 45.72
CA VAL A 659 38.59 11.55 46.78
C VAL A 659 39.54 12.16 47.80
N ASP A 660 39.36 13.46 48.04
CA ASP A 660 40.00 14.17 49.14
C ASP A 660 39.14 14.03 50.40
N VAL A 661 39.48 13.06 51.24
CA VAL A 661 38.74 12.77 52.47
C VAL A 661 38.82 13.92 53.46
N ALA A 662 39.97 14.60 53.56
CA ALA A 662 40.15 15.73 54.47
C ALA A 662 39.24 16.90 54.07
N LEU A 663 39.12 17.17 52.77
CA LEU A 663 38.18 18.16 52.25
C LEU A 663 36.72 17.74 52.45
N GLY A 664 36.40 16.46 52.22
CA GLY A 664 35.02 15.96 52.34
C GLY A 664 34.46 15.98 53.76
N ILE A 665 35.30 15.90 54.78
CA ILE A 665 34.88 15.96 56.20
C ILE A 665 34.97 17.38 56.79
N ALA A 666 35.61 18.34 56.12
CA ALA A 666 35.96 19.64 56.69
C ALA A 666 34.75 20.43 57.22
N ASN A 667 33.60 20.33 56.55
CA ASN A 667 32.35 21.00 56.91
C ASN A 667 31.27 20.04 57.41
N VAL A 668 31.68 18.89 57.95
CA VAL A 668 30.80 17.83 58.46
C VAL A 668 31.05 17.60 59.95
N ARG A 669 29.98 17.50 60.75
CA ARG A 669 30.09 17.19 62.18
C ARG A 669 30.24 15.68 62.37
N LEU A 670 31.46 15.17 62.27
CA LEU A 670 31.78 13.73 62.27
C LEU A 670 31.17 12.95 63.46
N ARG A 671 31.14 13.53 64.66
CA ARG A 671 30.50 12.90 65.82
C ARG A 671 29.01 12.66 65.62
N GLU A 672 28.32 13.62 65.00
CA GLU A 672 26.90 13.50 64.68
C GLU A 672 26.71 12.45 63.57
N VAL A 673 27.58 12.42 62.55
CA VAL A 673 27.55 11.43 61.47
C VAL A 673 27.68 9.99 61.99
N VAL A 674 28.63 9.72 62.89
CA VAL A 674 28.82 8.38 63.48
C VAL A 674 27.62 7.95 64.32
N THR A 675 26.93 8.89 64.98
CA THR A 675 25.70 8.58 65.73
C THR A 675 24.48 8.40 64.84
N GLN A 676 24.45 9.08 63.69
CA GLN A 676 23.32 9.05 62.77
C GLN A 676 23.38 7.82 61.88
N TRP A 677 24.56 7.46 61.35
CA TRP A 677 24.78 6.26 60.54
C TRP A 677 25.23 5.07 61.39
N PRO A 678 24.37 4.10 61.71
CA PRO A 678 24.78 2.84 62.36
C PRO A 678 25.46 1.89 61.36
N ASP A 679 26.42 2.38 60.56
CA ASP A 679 27.15 1.61 59.55
C ASP A 679 28.62 1.39 59.99
N PRO A 680 28.96 0.23 60.59
CA PRO A 680 30.32 -0.03 61.06
C PRO A 680 31.35 -0.07 59.92
N VAL A 681 30.92 -0.35 58.69
CA VAL A 681 31.81 -0.37 57.52
C VAL A 681 32.15 1.04 57.08
N LEU A 682 31.23 1.99 57.20
CA LEU A 682 31.55 3.41 56.97
C LEU A 682 32.61 3.90 57.95
N ILE A 683 32.45 3.60 59.24
CA ILE A 683 33.40 4.00 60.30
C ILE A 683 34.79 3.43 60.01
N ALA A 684 34.89 2.12 59.75
CA ALA A 684 36.17 1.47 59.43
C ALA A 684 36.86 2.11 58.22
N LYS A 685 36.12 2.47 57.17
CA LYS A 685 36.69 3.14 56.00
C LYS A 685 37.18 4.56 56.28
N LEU A 686 36.49 5.30 57.15
CA LEU A 686 36.94 6.62 57.58
C LEU A 686 38.22 6.51 58.43
N GLU A 687 38.31 5.53 59.33
CA GLU A 687 39.53 5.24 60.09
C GLU A 687 40.70 4.82 59.18
N GLU A 688 40.45 3.96 58.19
CA GLU A 688 41.43 3.58 57.15
C GLU A 688 41.91 4.80 56.35
N ALA A 689 41.05 5.79 56.15
CA ALA A 689 41.38 7.06 55.51
C ALA A 689 42.04 8.09 56.46
N GLY A 690 42.35 7.70 57.70
CA GLY A 690 43.06 8.53 58.67
C GLY A 690 42.19 9.52 59.45
N VAL A 691 40.87 9.33 59.48
CA VAL A 691 39.93 10.18 60.22
C VAL A 691 39.84 9.74 61.68
N THR A 692 39.88 10.71 62.60
CA THR A 692 39.72 10.50 64.05
C THR A 692 38.46 11.21 64.58
N PHE A 693 37.67 10.54 65.42
CA PHE A 693 36.33 11.00 65.87
C PHE A 693 36.28 11.76 67.20
#